data_AF-A0A9W9L033-F1
#
_entry.id   AF-A0A9W9L033-F1
#
_cell.length_a   1.000
_cell.length_b   1.000
_cell.length_c   1.000
_cell.angle_alpha   90.00
_cell.angle_beta   90.00
_cell.angle_gamma   90.00
#
_symmetry.space_group_name_H-M   'P 1'
#
loop_
_entity.id
_entity.type
_entity.pdbx_description
1 polymer ?
#
loop_
_entity_poly.entity_id
_entity_poly.type
_entity_poly.pdbx_seq_one_letter_code
_entity_poly.pdbx_strand_id
1 'polypeptide(L)'
;MADNSSPDYKLRSKQLEERLKQLEERQKQVEELIRPTTFVEFLRHSHNLLSRPLRVETPSRSTTGKIPLPTGKYCPIRLEPWSGCSTELSELYRSVSGYLQLTPEGALRLFKSLDQLEGLGREYSITPISSERDLEAYERSAVETHVRDIISELCKIPAARDEFGLGDAIEFRNHTNSLNQNEPIEADASQPSSIRRPRPDQYCIHRVDGTTSTVLTTVEYKPPYKLPVVALRMGLRPMDLWEEMVSKNKIETEQEAKLKYNAERLVCSVLVQEYHVMIQEGLEYSYVTNGIARVLLRVPPDDPGTLYYFLCEPNSELGPEVEDSSQLQKTSVARTLCLCLMAFRSTVRGQEWRNSTRPDLPIWKTSFDHTRSQIPREDMERLHSSSTHPEYWSPKSGSPYDPPSSPPGSPPAATRRTRSQAGCAPSDVSRRSQSPDSSGSDSNQATSRKRGLSQVASSPSTQQAARRRDRGNDQGNQTRHRNAQFCTQRCLLGLQSGGVLDDCCPNVMLHRRTKDDLRHPITSGDLLGLLKAQLDENIDRCIPLGGCGGYGAPFKLTCIEYGYTVIGKGTTSGLWKEVSGEAQIYQILRKVQGSAVPVFLGTIDLAKIYFLHGAGEIRHMLVMGWGGQSTASMELAPWLRHEIRKSNREIKALGIIHDDLSRDNILWNEELGRALIIDFHRSTLKCLPTLQRSVKRRLFPEAEDPKRLRVT
;
A
#
# COMPACT_ATOMS: atom_id res chain seq x y z
N MET A 1 -80.54 41.97 -23.59
CA MET A 1 -79.58 40.84 -23.58
C MET A 1 -78.43 41.26 -22.67
N ALA A 2 -77.99 40.39 -21.77
CA ALA A 2 -77.03 40.77 -20.74
C ALA A 2 -75.59 40.44 -21.15
N ASP A 3 -74.75 41.47 -21.35
CA ASP A 3 -73.30 41.31 -21.39
C ASP A 3 -72.78 41.09 -19.96
N ASN A 4 -72.26 39.89 -19.70
CA ASN A 4 -71.71 39.54 -18.39
C ASN A 4 -70.39 38.77 -18.56
N SER A 5 -69.46 39.32 -19.34
CA SER A 5 -68.10 38.79 -19.48
C SER A 5 -67.27 39.08 -18.23
N SER A 6 -67.31 38.17 -17.25
CA SER A 6 -66.65 38.33 -15.95
C SER A 6 -65.15 38.70 -16.07
N PRO A 7 -64.68 39.76 -15.39
CA PRO A 7 -63.25 40.11 -15.33
C PRO A 7 -62.35 38.99 -14.75
N ASP A 8 -62.95 38.09 -13.97
CA ASP A 8 -62.27 37.04 -13.20
C ASP A 8 -61.48 36.06 -14.09
N TYR A 9 -62.00 35.71 -15.27
CA TYR A 9 -61.34 34.76 -16.18
C TYR A 9 -59.96 35.24 -16.67
N LYS A 10 -59.82 36.52 -17.01
CA LYS A 10 -58.54 37.09 -17.47
C LYS A 10 -57.50 37.18 -16.36
N LEU A 11 -57.95 37.49 -15.14
CA LEU A 11 -57.08 37.50 -13.95
C LEU A 11 -56.60 36.08 -13.60
N ARG A 12 -57.52 35.12 -13.61
CA ARG A 12 -57.26 33.71 -13.31
C ARG A 12 -56.35 33.04 -14.35
N SER A 13 -56.47 33.41 -15.63
CA SER A 13 -55.55 32.97 -16.69
C SER A 13 -54.11 33.46 -16.46
N LYS A 14 -53.93 34.75 -16.13
CA LYS A 14 -52.60 35.30 -15.81
C LYS A 14 -51.97 34.64 -14.58
N GLN A 15 -52.76 34.41 -13.53
CA GLN A 15 -52.28 33.70 -12.33
C GLN A 15 -51.89 32.24 -12.61
N LEU A 16 -52.52 31.58 -13.59
CA LEU A 16 -52.14 30.23 -14.03
C LEU A 16 -50.85 30.25 -14.85
N GLU A 17 -50.69 31.18 -15.80
CA GLU A 17 -49.44 31.35 -16.57
C GLU A 17 -48.24 31.69 -15.67
N GLU A 18 -48.43 32.56 -14.69
CA GLU A 18 -47.39 32.95 -13.74
C GLU A 18 -47.01 31.79 -12.81
N ARG A 19 -47.99 30.99 -12.36
CA ARG A 19 -47.73 29.74 -11.64
C ARG A 19 -47.02 28.69 -12.50
N LEU A 20 -47.37 28.55 -13.77
CA LEU A 20 -46.69 27.63 -14.69
C LEU A 20 -45.23 28.04 -14.90
N LYS A 21 -44.94 29.33 -15.13
CA LYS A 21 -43.56 29.84 -15.19
C LYS A 21 -42.79 29.57 -13.90
N GLN A 22 -43.38 29.83 -12.73
CA GLN A 22 -42.77 29.52 -11.44
C GLN A 22 -42.58 28.01 -11.17
N LEU A 23 -43.34 27.14 -11.84
CA LEU A 23 -43.16 25.68 -11.77
C LEU A 23 -42.07 25.22 -12.74
N GLU A 24 -42.05 25.72 -13.97
CA GLU A 24 -40.97 25.46 -14.94
C GLU A 24 -39.61 25.96 -14.46
N GLU A 25 -39.56 27.14 -13.84
CA GLU A 25 -38.33 27.71 -13.28
C GLU A 25 -37.83 26.91 -12.08
N ARG A 26 -38.73 26.50 -11.16
CA ARG A 26 -38.38 25.58 -10.07
C ARG A 26 -37.96 24.21 -10.57
N GLN A 27 -38.61 23.69 -11.62
CA GLN A 27 -38.23 22.42 -12.23
C GLN A 27 -36.82 22.52 -12.82
N LYS A 28 -36.50 23.58 -13.58
CA LYS A 28 -35.15 23.83 -14.09
C LYS A 28 -34.12 23.95 -12.97
N GLN A 29 -34.41 24.66 -11.88
CA GLN A 29 -33.52 24.75 -10.72
C GLN A 29 -33.26 23.37 -10.09
N VAL A 30 -34.30 22.54 -9.91
CA VAL A 30 -34.15 21.17 -9.40
C VAL A 30 -33.35 20.30 -10.39
N GLU A 31 -33.61 20.39 -11.69
CA GLU A 31 -32.85 19.69 -12.73
C GLU A 31 -31.37 20.11 -12.73
N GLU A 32 -31.04 21.38 -12.48
CA GLU A 32 -29.66 21.85 -12.32
C GLU A 32 -28.99 21.40 -11.02
N LEU A 33 -29.76 21.19 -9.94
CA LEU A 33 -29.23 20.67 -8.67
C LEU A 33 -28.94 19.16 -8.74
N ILE A 34 -29.77 18.39 -9.45
CA ILE A 34 -29.65 16.92 -9.53
C ILE A 34 -28.81 16.44 -10.73
N ARG A 35 -28.53 17.29 -11.73
CA ARG A 35 -27.69 16.88 -12.88
C ARG A 35 -26.27 16.52 -12.41
N PRO A 36 -25.62 15.53 -13.05
CA PRO A 36 -24.19 15.29 -12.84
C PRO A 36 -23.33 16.51 -13.17
N THR A 37 -22.27 16.71 -12.39
CA THR A 37 -21.33 17.82 -12.57
C THR A 37 -20.23 17.46 -13.57
N THR A 38 -19.72 18.48 -14.26
CA THR A 38 -18.47 18.41 -15.04
C THR A 38 -17.27 18.36 -14.08
N PHE A 39 -16.10 17.94 -14.58
CA PHE A 39 -14.87 17.88 -13.76
C PHE A 39 -14.54 19.22 -13.05
N VAL A 40 -14.74 20.34 -13.73
CA VAL A 40 -14.47 21.70 -13.20
C VAL A 40 -15.51 22.12 -12.16
N GLU A 41 -16.81 21.91 -12.45
CA GLU A 41 -17.89 22.14 -11.48
C GLU A 41 -17.65 21.28 -10.22
N PHE A 42 -17.35 19.99 -10.39
CA PHE A 42 -17.14 19.01 -9.32
C PHE A 42 -16.03 19.40 -8.34
N LEU A 43 -14.85 19.78 -8.86
CA LEU A 43 -13.73 20.23 -8.01
C LEU A 43 -14.06 21.54 -7.27
N ARG A 44 -14.73 22.49 -7.94
CA ARG A 44 -15.15 23.77 -7.34
C ARG A 44 -16.15 23.55 -6.22
N HIS A 45 -17.20 22.75 -6.46
CA HIS A 45 -18.22 22.43 -5.47
C HIS A 45 -17.65 21.61 -4.30
N SER A 46 -16.80 20.62 -4.56
CA SER A 46 -16.12 19.84 -3.50
C SER A 46 -15.27 20.74 -2.59
N HIS A 47 -14.51 21.69 -3.16
CA HIS A 47 -13.74 22.63 -2.34
C HIS A 47 -14.66 23.58 -1.54
N ASN A 48 -15.65 24.18 -2.19
CA ASN A 48 -16.50 25.20 -1.56
C ASN A 48 -17.47 24.63 -0.49
N LEU A 49 -17.98 23.42 -0.68
CA LEU A 49 -18.98 22.79 0.19
C LEU A 49 -18.39 21.86 1.24
N LEU A 50 -17.19 21.30 1.02
CA LEU A 50 -16.59 20.29 1.91
C LEU A 50 -15.28 20.80 2.55
N SER A 51 -14.37 21.37 1.77
CA SER A 51 -13.05 21.80 2.24
C SER A 51 -13.10 23.11 3.04
N ARG A 52 -13.84 24.12 2.54
CA ARG A 52 -13.94 25.44 3.21
C ARG A 52 -14.77 25.44 4.51
N PRO A 53 -15.92 24.74 4.59
CA PRO A 53 -16.75 24.78 5.81
C PRO A 53 -16.20 23.93 6.96
N LEU A 54 -15.12 23.17 6.71
CA LEU A 54 -14.54 22.21 7.64
C LEU A 54 -14.15 22.86 8.98
N ARG A 55 -14.72 22.35 10.08
CA ARG A 55 -14.48 22.85 11.44
C ARG A 55 -13.56 21.91 12.21
N VAL A 56 -12.76 22.48 13.10
CA VAL A 56 -11.92 21.76 14.06
C VAL A 56 -12.49 21.96 15.45
N GLU A 57 -12.60 20.90 16.25
CA GLU A 57 -13.01 21.02 17.64
C GLU A 57 -11.89 21.65 18.49
N THR A 58 -12.25 22.25 19.61
CA THR A 58 -11.28 22.79 20.56
C THR A 58 -10.37 21.68 21.13
N PRO A 59 -9.05 21.90 21.24
CA PRO A 59 -8.11 20.89 21.76
C PRO A 59 -8.46 20.37 23.16
N SER A 60 -9.12 21.19 23.98
CA SER A 60 -9.58 20.85 25.32
C SER A 60 -10.73 19.82 25.37
N ARG A 61 -11.43 19.60 24.25
CA ARG A 61 -12.54 18.64 24.10
C ARG A 61 -12.19 17.44 23.21
N SER A 62 -10.97 17.42 22.67
CA SER A 62 -10.48 16.37 21.76
C SER A 62 -9.99 15.12 22.52
N THR A 63 -10.06 13.94 21.90
CA THR A 63 -9.64 12.70 22.58
C THR A 63 -8.11 12.57 22.64
N THR A 64 -7.57 12.55 23.88
CA THR A 64 -6.15 12.23 24.14
C THR A 64 -6.00 10.74 24.39
N GLY A 65 -5.50 10.00 23.39
CA GLY A 65 -5.20 8.57 23.51
C GLY A 65 -4.04 8.28 24.47
N LYS A 66 -3.93 7.02 24.93
CA LYS A 66 -2.74 6.56 25.67
C LYS A 66 -1.54 6.53 24.73
N ILE A 67 -0.47 7.21 25.12
CA ILE A 67 0.79 7.29 24.37
C ILE A 67 1.45 5.88 24.32
N PRO A 68 1.66 5.28 23.14
CA PRO A 68 2.43 4.05 23.01
C PRO A 68 3.92 4.29 23.27
N LEU A 69 4.61 3.25 23.75
CA LEU A 69 6.05 3.31 24.04
C LEU A 69 6.87 3.81 22.83
N PRO A 70 8.06 4.40 23.08
CA PRO A 70 8.99 4.83 22.03
C PRO A 70 9.21 3.70 21.01
N THR A 71 8.92 3.98 19.73
CA THR A 71 9.03 3.02 18.63
C THR A 71 10.21 3.42 17.77
N GLY A 72 11.14 2.50 17.53
CA GLY A 72 12.26 2.71 16.60
C GLY A 72 11.76 2.72 15.16
N LYS A 73 11.85 3.88 14.50
CA LYS A 73 11.48 4.08 13.09
C LYS A 73 12.68 4.55 12.27
N TYR A 74 12.72 4.18 10.99
CA TYR A 74 13.73 4.69 10.07
C TYR A 74 13.54 6.20 9.90
N CYS A 75 14.63 6.95 9.95
CA CYS A 75 14.66 8.39 9.91
C CYS A 75 15.39 8.83 8.64
N PRO A 76 14.86 9.80 7.86
CA PRO A 76 15.67 10.41 6.82
C PRO A 76 16.80 11.21 7.48
N ILE A 77 17.91 11.33 6.76
CA ILE A 77 19.05 12.15 7.15
C ILE A 77 18.72 13.62 6.84
N ARG A 78 18.26 13.90 5.61
CA ARG A 78 17.94 15.26 5.16
C ARG A 78 16.45 15.44 4.89
N LEU A 79 15.95 16.64 5.19
CA LEU A 79 14.60 17.09 4.81
C LEU A 79 14.76 18.28 3.85
N GLU A 80 14.21 18.18 2.64
CA GLU A 80 14.41 19.17 1.57
C GLU A 80 13.08 19.56 0.88
N PRO A 81 12.91 20.82 0.40
CA PRO A 81 11.71 21.21 -0.35
C PRO A 81 11.69 20.56 -1.74
N TRP A 82 10.56 19.98 -2.13
CA TRP A 82 10.33 19.44 -3.48
C TRP A 82 10.05 20.58 -4.47
N SER A 83 11.11 21.24 -4.93
CA SER A 83 11.05 22.42 -5.80
C SER A 83 10.27 22.22 -7.11
N GLY A 84 10.39 21.03 -7.74
CA GLY A 84 9.67 20.68 -8.97
C GLY A 84 8.18 20.37 -8.82
N CYS A 85 7.70 20.10 -7.60
CA CYS A 85 6.37 19.51 -7.35
C CYS A 85 5.23 20.30 -7.99
N SER A 86 5.26 21.63 -7.87
CA SER A 86 4.20 22.49 -8.43
C SER A 86 4.05 22.35 -9.95
N THR A 87 5.16 22.20 -10.67
CA THR A 87 5.16 22.00 -12.13
C THR A 87 4.62 20.62 -12.48
N GLU A 88 5.14 19.57 -11.84
CA GLU A 88 4.73 18.17 -12.06
C GLU A 88 3.21 17.98 -11.81
N LEU A 89 2.68 18.55 -10.72
CA LEU A 89 1.26 18.54 -10.40
C LEU A 89 0.42 19.31 -11.43
N SER A 90 0.92 20.45 -11.92
CA SER A 90 0.20 21.27 -12.92
C SER A 90 0.14 20.58 -14.28
N GLU A 91 1.18 19.84 -14.67
CA GLU A 91 1.21 19.06 -15.92
C GLU A 91 0.23 17.89 -15.87
N LEU A 92 0.22 17.13 -14.77
CA LEU A 92 -0.75 16.05 -14.54
C LEU A 92 -2.19 16.58 -14.52
N TYR A 93 -2.46 17.67 -13.80
CA TYR A 93 -3.77 18.28 -13.76
C TYR A 93 -4.27 18.72 -15.14
N ARG A 94 -3.38 19.29 -15.97
CA ARG A 94 -3.70 19.70 -17.35
C ARG A 94 -4.01 18.49 -18.24
N SER A 95 -3.26 17.40 -18.11
CA SER A 95 -3.53 16.16 -18.87
C SER A 95 -4.88 15.55 -18.48
N VAL A 96 -5.13 15.35 -17.17
CA VAL A 96 -6.43 14.89 -16.65
C VAL A 96 -7.59 15.76 -17.14
N SER A 97 -7.40 17.08 -17.08
CA SER A 97 -8.38 18.05 -17.60
C SER A 97 -8.65 17.85 -19.09
N GLY A 98 -7.63 17.59 -19.90
CA GLY A 98 -7.78 17.28 -21.33
C GLY A 98 -8.68 16.08 -21.59
N TYR A 99 -8.56 15.00 -20.81
CA TYR A 99 -9.41 13.80 -20.95
C TYR A 99 -10.84 13.98 -20.43
N LEU A 100 -11.07 14.85 -19.43
CA LEU A 100 -12.34 14.93 -18.71
C LEU A 100 -13.18 16.18 -19.01
N GLN A 101 -12.66 17.17 -19.74
CA GLN A 101 -13.39 18.41 -20.02
C GLN A 101 -14.15 18.42 -21.35
N LEU A 102 -13.68 17.73 -22.40
CA LEU A 102 -14.21 17.92 -23.76
C LEU A 102 -14.41 16.62 -24.55
N THR A 103 -15.60 16.50 -25.15
CA THR A 103 -15.94 15.61 -26.27
C THR A 103 -16.50 16.44 -27.42
N PRO A 104 -16.57 15.92 -28.67
CA PRO A 104 -17.21 16.63 -29.78
C PRO A 104 -18.65 17.07 -29.50
N GLU A 105 -19.38 16.36 -28.63
CA GLU A 105 -20.75 16.67 -28.21
C GLU A 105 -20.85 17.64 -27.01
N GLY A 106 -19.73 18.02 -26.37
CA GLY A 106 -19.70 18.98 -25.27
C GLY A 106 -18.94 18.52 -24.01
N ALA A 107 -19.27 19.15 -22.87
CA ALA A 107 -18.60 18.90 -21.60
C ALA A 107 -19.13 17.65 -20.89
N LEU A 108 -18.21 16.76 -20.49
CA LEU A 108 -18.53 15.49 -19.83
C LEU A 108 -19.09 15.70 -18.42
N ARG A 109 -20.35 15.33 -18.21
CA ARG A 109 -21.06 15.37 -16.92
C ARG A 109 -21.06 13.99 -16.27
N LEU A 110 -19.96 13.66 -15.59
CA LEU A 110 -19.70 12.30 -15.06
C LEU A 110 -19.74 12.22 -13.52
N PHE A 111 -19.70 13.35 -12.83
CA PHE A 111 -19.46 13.38 -11.38
C PHE A 111 -20.72 13.71 -10.57
N LYS A 112 -20.65 13.52 -9.25
CA LYS A 112 -21.76 13.71 -8.31
C LYS A 112 -22.48 15.04 -8.53
N SER A 113 -23.79 15.04 -8.36
CA SER A 113 -24.62 16.23 -8.52
C SER A 113 -24.38 17.25 -7.40
N LEU A 114 -24.85 18.48 -7.59
CA LEU A 114 -24.71 19.54 -6.59
C LEU A 114 -25.47 19.18 -5.30
N ASP A 115 -26.69 18.65 -5.41
CA ASP A 115 -27.47 18.15 -4.26
C ASP A 115 -26.72 17.09 -3.44
N GLN A 116 -26.05 16.14 -4.10
CA GLN A 116 -25.25 15.10 -3.43
C GLN A 116 -24.04 15.70 -2.68
N LEU A 117 -23.39 16.71 -3.24
CA LEU A 117 -22.26 17.40 -2.59
C LEU A 117 -22.74 18.29 -1.44
N GLU A 118 -23.89 18.95 -1.56
CA GLU A 118 -24.50 19.67 -0.45
C GLU A 118 -24.93 18.74 0.68
N GLY A 119 -25.44 17.55 0.36
CA GLY A 119 -25.77 16.51 1.34
C GLY A 119 -24.57 16.16 2.23
N LEU A 120 -23.42 15.88 1.61
CA LEU A 120 -22.16 15.66 2.32
C LEU A 120 -21.67 16.90 3.07
N GLY A 121 -21.81 18.10 2.47
CA GLY A 121 -21.44 19.36 3.12
C GLY A 121 -22.25 19.65 4.38
N ARG A 122 -23.55 19.31 4.39
CA ARG A 122 -24.41 19.40 5.57
C ARG A 122 -23.93 18.48 6.69
N GLU A 123 -23.53 17.25 6.39
CA GLU A 123 -22.99 16.29 7.37
C GLU A 123 -21.72 16.82 8.05
N TYR A 124 -20.68 17.17 7.28
CA TYR A 124 -19.39 17.62 7.83
C TYR A 124 -19.39 19.04 8.39
N SER A 125 -20.40 19.87 8.08
CA SER A 125 -20.56 21.20 8.70
C SER A 125 -21.09 21.13 10.14
N ILE A 126 -21.71 20.02 10.54
CA ILE A 126 -22.34 19.84 11.85
C ILE A 126 -21.32 19.33 12.89
N THR A 127 -20.47 18.37 12.53
CA THR A 127 -19.50 17.73 13.42
C THR A 127 -18.07 18.20 13.15
N PRO A 128 -17.45 19.02 14.02
CA PRO A 128 -16.04 19.39 13.89
C PRO A 128 -15.12 18.17 14.07
N ILE A 129 -13.95 18.18 13.42
CA ILE A 129 -12.94 17.12 13.59
C ILE A 129 -12.44 17.14 15.05
N SER A 130 -12.72 16.07 15.79
CA SER A 130 -12.39 15.91 17.22
C SER A 130 -11.51 14.70 17.54
N SER A 131 -11.37 13.78 16.58
CA SER A 131 -10.62 12.52 16.67
C SER A 131 -9.95 12.14 15.34
N GLU A 132 -9.05 11.15 15.37
CA GLU A 132 -8.47 10.55 14.14
C GLU A 132 -9.54 9.88 13.26
N ARG A 133 -10.62 9.37 13.85
CA ARG A 133 -11.75 8.74 13.13
C ARG A 133 -12.64 9.75 12.40
N ASP A 134 -12.82 10.94 12.96
CA ASP A 134 -13.58 12.02 12.29
C ASP A 134 -12.80 12.53 11.07
N LEU A 135 -11.46 12.64 11.19
CA LEU A 135 -10.58 12.97 10.07
C LEU A 135 -10.63 11.89 8.99
N GLU A 136 -10.53 10.61 9.37
CA GLU A 136 -10.67 9.48 8.44
C GLU A 136 -12.00 9.55 7.67
N ALA A 137 -13.13 9.75 8.39
CA ALA A 137 -14.45 9.81 7.78
C ALA A 137 -14.58 10.98 6.79
N TYR A 138 -14.01 12.14 7.12
CA TYR A 138 -13.94 13.28 6.20
C TYR A 138 -13.07 12.98 4.98
N GLU A 139 -11.83 12.53 5.16
CA GLU A 139 -10.90 12.25 4.05
C GLU A 139 -11.50 11.22 3.09
N ARG A 140 -12.02 10.11 3.62
CA ARG A 140 -12.57 9.01 2.84
C ARG A 140 -13.76 9.43 1.98
N SER A 141 -14.65 10.28 2.51
CA SER A 141 -15.88 10.70 1.80
C SER A 141 -15.69 11.94 0.92
N ALA A 142 -14.98 12.96 1.41
CA ALA A 142 -14.86 14.26 0.77
C ALA A 142 -13.69 14.36 -0.21
N VAL A 143 -12.68 13.48 -0.10
CA VAL A 143 -11.47 13.52 -0.92
C VAL A 143 -11.20 12.19 -1.62
N GLU A 144 -10.99 11.11 -0.88
CA GLU A 144 -10.55 9.82 -1.45
C GLU A 144 -11.61 9.18 -2.35
N THR A 145 -12.88 9.18 -1.93
CA THR A 145 -14.00 8.76 -2.77
C THR A 145 -14.05 9.56 -4.07
N HIS A 146 -13.81 10.87 -4.02
CA HIS A 146 -13.82 11.72 -5.22
C HIS A 146 -12.62 11.45 -6.13
N VAL A 147 -11.44 11.20 -5.57
CA VAL A 147 -10.25 10.75 -6.32
C VAL A 147 -10.50 9.38 -6.98
N ARG A 148 -11.11 8.43 -6.26
CA ARG A 148 -11.51 7.13 -6.78
C ARG A 148 -12.47 7.26 -7.96
N ASP A 149 -13.51 8.06 -7.81
CA ASP A 149 -14.54 8.26 -8.82
C ASP A 149 -13.92 8.88 -10.09
N ILE A 150 -13.02 9.87 -9.95
CA ILE A 150 -12.23 10.44 -11.08
C ILE A 150 -11.34 9.39 -11.76
N ILE A 151 -10.60 8.59 -10.99
CA ILE A 151 -9.71 7.55 -11.54
C ILE A 151 -10.53 6.45 -12.23
N SER A 152 -11.73 6.12 -11.73
CA SER A 152 -12.62 5.16 -12.38
C SER A 152 -13.11 5.63 -13.74
N GLU A 153 -13.38 6.93 -13.91
CA GLU A 153 -13.68 7.50 -15.24
C GLU A 153 -12.45 7.50 -16.16
N LEU A 154 -11.26 7.85 -15.66
CA LEU A 154 -10.01 7.78 -16.44
C LEU A 154 -9.68 6.34 -16.87
N CYS A 155 -9.97 5.33 -16.03
CA CYS A 155 -9.81 3.91 -16.37
C CYS A 155 -10.71 3.45 -17.55
N LYS A 156 -11.75 4.19 -17.91
CA LYS A 156 -12.60 3.90 -19.08
C LYS A 156 -12.00 4.41 -20.39
N ILE A 157 -11.01 5.30 -20.34
CA ILE A 157 -10.40 5.97 -21.49
C ILE A 157 -9.05 5.30 -21.79
N PRO A 158 -8.89 4.52 -22.89
CA PRO A 158 -7.66 3.77 -23.15
C PRO A 158 -6.40 4.63 -23.19
N ALA A 159 -6.46 5.81 -23.83
CA ALA A 159 -5.33 6.74 -23.88
C ALA A 159 -4.88 7.22 -22.48
N ALA A 160 -5.82 7.46 -21.56
CA ALA A 160 -5.50 7.84 -20.19
C ALA A 160 -4.94 6.65 -19.39
N ARG A 161 -5.43 5.42 -19.63
CA ARG A 161 -4.83 4.20 -19.05
C ARG A 161 -3.37 4.07 -19.46
N ASP A 162 -3.07 4.24 -20.75
CA ASP A 162 -1.73 4.12 -21.28
C ASP A 162 -0.80 5.25 -20.79
N GLU A 163 -1.28 6.49 -20.73
CA GLU A 163 -0.50 7.66 -20.30
C GLU A 163 -0.16 7.65 -18.80
N PHE A 164 -1.10 7.26 -17.94
CA PHE A 164 -0.89 7.24 -16.50
C PHE A 164 -0.50 5.85 -15.97
N GLY A 165 -0.51 4.83 -16.81
CA GLY A 165 -0.26 3.44 -16.41
C GLY A 165 -1.35 2.87 -15.51
N LEU A 166 -2.62 3.28 -15.68
CA LEU A 166 -3.72 2.91 -14.78
C LEU A 166 -4.00 1.40 -14.79
N GLY A 167 -4.46 0.90 -13.63
CA GLY A 167 -5.05 -0.43 -13.53
C GLY A 167 -6.50 -0.45 -14.00
N ASP A 168 -7.33 -1.28 -13.37
CA ASP A 168 -8.78 -1.28 -13.56
C ASP A 168 -9.47 -0.33 -12.56
N ALA A 169 -8.96 -0.25 -11.32
CA ALA A 169 -9.50 0.62 -10.28
C ALA A 169 -8.46 1.02 -9.23
N ILE A 170 -8.89 1.86 -8.28
CA ILE A 170 -8.16 2.23 -7.07
C ILE A 170 -9.03 1.95 -5.84
N GLU A 171 -8.42 1.45 -4.76
CA GLU A 171 -9.10 1.15 -3.50
C GLU A 171 -8.38 1.75 -2.30
N PHE A 172 -9.15 2.30 -1.36
CA PHE A 172 -8.63 2.92 -0.13
C PHE A 172 -8.94 2.00 1.04
N ARG A 173 -7.90 1.44 1.68
CA ARG A 173 -8.01 0.36 2.69
C ARG A 173 -7.20 0.68 3.94
N ASN A 174 -7.76 0.41 5.11
CA ASN A 174 -7.05 0.48 6.38
C ASN A 174 -6.45 -0.92 6.67
N HIS A 175 -5.13 -1.04 6.74
CA HIS A 175 -4.47 -2.32 6.99
C HIS A 175 -4.22 -2.54 8.49
N THR A 176 -5.19 -3.17 9.15
CA THR A 176 -5.07 -3.62 10.54
C THR A 176 -4.38 -4.99 10.67
N ASN A 177 -4.33 -5.79 9.60
CA ASN A 177 -4.14 -7.26 9.63
C ASN A 177 -2.70 -7.80 9.65
N SER A 178 -1.72 -7.05 10.16
CA SER A 178 -0.35 -7.60 10.34
C SER A 178 -0.34 -8.82 11.27
N LEU A 179 0.49 -9.83 10.94
CA LEU A 179 0.70 -11.07 11.70
C LEU A 179 0.94 -10.83 13.20
N ASN A 180 1.56 -9.71 13.55
CA ASN A 180 1.92 -9.37 14.91
C ASN A 180 0.75 -8.77 15.73
N GLN A 181 -0.51 -8.86 15.27
CA GLN A 181 -1.70 -8.41 16.02
C GLN A 181 -1.79 -8.97 17.46
N ASN A 182 -1.20 -10.14 17.70
CA ASN A 182 -1.34 -10.89 18.95
C ASN A 182 -0.11 -10.83 19.88
N GLU A 183 0.94 -10.07 19.57
CA GLU A 183 2.17 -10.01 20.41
C GLU A 183 1.87 -9.61 21.88
N PRO A 184 2.07 -10.53 22.85
CA PRO A 184 2.22 -10.15 24.24
C PRO A 184 3.70 -9.76 24.44
N ILE A 185 3.97 -8.46 24.51
CA ILE A 185 5.30 -7.99 24.91
C ILE A 185 5.53 -8.43 26.35
N GLU A 186 6.58 -9.21 26.59
CA GLU A 186 7.12 -9.52 27.92
C GLU A 186 7.58 -8.21 28.58
N ALA A 187 6.64 -7.51 29.23
CA ALA A 187 6.96 -6.51 30.23
C ALA A 187 7.41 -7.23 31.50
N ASP A 188 8.42 -6.67 32.15
CA ASP A 188 9.01 -7.19 33.39
C ASP A 188 7.95 -7.47 34.47
N ALA A 189 8.19 -8.48 35.31
CA ALA A 189 7.16 -9.26 36.00
C ALA A 189 6.46 -8.52 37.17
N SER A 190 5.65 -7.49 36.87
CA SER A 190 4.83 -6.82 37.89
C SER A 190 3.65 -5.95 37.38
N GLN A 191 2.81 -6.39 36.42
CA GLN A 191 1.39 -5.95 36.30
C GLN A 191 0.51 -6.96 35.52
N PRO A 192 -0.84 -6.97 35.70
CA PRO A 192 -1.72 -7.95 35.08
C PRO A 192 -1.86 -7.80 33.56
N SER A 193 -1.98 -8.93 32.86
CA SER A 193 -2.13 -9.04 31.42
C SER A 193 -3.51 -8.62 30.90
N SER A 194 -3.55 -7.63 29.98
CA SER A 194 -4.53 -7.50 28.88
C SER A 194 -4.47 -6.12 28.19
N ILE A 195 -3.34 -5.82 27.51
CA ILE A 195 -3.25 -4.60 26.68
C ILE A 195 -2.89 -4.99 25.25
N ARG A 196 -3.92 -5.26 24.43
CA ARG A 196 -3.82 -5.14 22.97
C ARG A 196 -3.45 -3.70 22.67
N ARG A 197 -2.23 -3.45 22.19
CA ARG A 197 -1.81 -2.13 21.74
C ARG A 197 -2.33 -1.93 20.32
N PRO A 198 -3.16 -0.90 20.04
CA PRO A 198 -3.46 -0.55 18.67
C PRO A 198 -2.15 -0.10 18.01
N ARG A 199 -1.76 -0.77 16.92
CA ARG A 199 -0.81 -0.19 15.95
C ARG A 199 -1.53 0.98 15.26
N PRO A 200 -0.81 2.04 14.84
CA PRO A 200 -1.43 3.10 14.06
C PRO A 200 -2.05 2.50 12.80
N ASP A 201 -3.26 2.93 12.47
CA ASP A 201 -3.96 2.46 11.27
C ASP A 201 -3.15 2.83 10.01
N GLN A 202 -2.67 1.82 9.28
CA GLN A 202 -1.93 1.99 8.03
C GLN A 202 -2.93 2.24 6.90
N TYR A 203 -3.15 3.50 6.53
CA TYR A 203 -4.03 3.84 5.42
C TYR A 203 -3.28 3.69 4.10
N CYS A 204 -3.72 2.72 3.30
CA CYS A 204 -3.09 2.37 2.03
C CYS A 204 -4.04 2.66 0.87
N ILE A 205 -3.48 3.22 -0.18
CA ILE A 205 -4.12 3.37 -1.47
C ILE A 205 -3.61 2.21 -2.35
N HIS A 206 -4.52 1.46 -2.94
CA HIS A 206 -4.23 0.25 -3.71
C HIS A 206 -4.58 0.43 -5.18
N ARG A 207 -3.68 0.04 -6.06
CA ARG A 207 -3.98 -0.26 -7.46
C ARG A 207 -4.65 -1.63 -7.54
N VAL A 208 -5.70 -1.76 -8.34
CA VAL A 208 -6.38 -3.02 -8.65
C VAL A 208 -6.19 -3.34 -10.14
N ASP A 209 -5.66 -4.53 -10.43
CA ASP A 209 -5.60 -5.12 -11.79
C ASP A 209 -6.22 -6.52 -11.75
N GLY A 210 -7.44 -6.66 -12.29
CA GLY A 210 -8.21 -7.90 -12.23
C GLY A 210 -8.40 -8.42 -10.79
N THR A 211 -7.78 -9.56 -10.48
CA THR A 211 -7.80 -10.18 -9.15
C THR A 211 -6.62 -9.78 -8.26
N THR A 212 -5.71 -8.93 -8.74
CA THR A 212 -4.52 -8.50 -8.01
C THR A 212 -4.70 -7.10 -7.44
N SER A 213 -4.19 -6.89 -6.22
CA SER A 213 -4.21 -5.61 -5.53
C SER A 213 -2.82 -5.34 -4.97
N THR A 214 -2.24 -4.19 -5.32
CA THR A 214 -0.90 -3.79 -4.89
C THR A 214 -0.94 -2.40 -4.27
N VAL A 215 -0.16 -2.18 -3.21
CA VAL A 215 0.00 -0.84 -2.62
C VAL A 215 0.55 0.11 -3.68
N LEU A 216 -0.16 1.20 -3.88
CA LEU A 216 0.20 2.31 -4.77
C LEU A 216 0.95 3.39 -3.99
N THR A 217 0.39 3.78 -2.85
CA THR A 217 0.94 4.79 -1.93
C THR A 217 0.24 4.67 -0.57
N THR A 218 0.68 5.45 0.41
CA THR A 218 0.16 5.46 1.79
C THR A 218 -0.24 6.88 2.22
N VAL A 219 -0.95 6.99 3.34
CA VAL A 219 -1.28 8.28 3.95
C VAL A 219 -1.26 8.20 5.47
N GLU A 220 -0.67 9.20 6.12
CA GLU A 220 -0.71 9.36 7.58
C GLU A 220 -1.71 10.48 7.95
N TYR A 221 -2.76 10.10 8.68
CA TYR A 221 -3.74 11.03 9.23
C TYR A 221 -3.36 11.53 10.62
N LYS A 222 -3.26 12.85 10.79
CA LYS A 222 -3.10 13.48 12.12
C LYS A 222 -4.04 14.67 12.26
N PRO A 223 -5.09 14.60 13.09
CA PRO A 223 -6.12 15.65 13.17
C PRO A 223 -5.53 16.98 13.64
N PRO A 224 -6.13 18.13 13.28
CA PRO A 224 -5.50 19.45 13.49
C PRO A 224 -5.21 19.78 14.96
N TYR A 225 -5.95 19.19 15.92
CA TYR A 225 -5.67 19.36 17.35
C TYR A 225 -4.36 18.65 17.80
N LYS A 226 -3.94 17.58 17.10
CA LYS A 226 -2.64 16.92 17.24
C LYS A 226 -1.57 17.62 16.41
N LEU A 227 -1.88 17.99 15.16
CA LEU A 227 -0.95 18.58 14.18
C LEU A 227 -1.52 19.87 13.54
N PRO A 228 -1.32 21.05 14.16
CA PRO A 228 -1.84 22.31 13.65
C PRO A 228 -1.19 22.75 12.33
N VAL A 229 -1.92 23.50 11.51
CA VAL A 229 -1.37 24.11 10.27
C VAL A 229 -0.23 25.08 10.57
N VAL A 230 -0.31 25.83 11.67
CA VAL A 230 0.79 26.70 12.13
C VAL A 230 2.05 25.88 12.43
N ALA A 231 1.91 24.71 13.05
CA ALA A 231 3.05 23.82 13.32
C ALA A 231 3.69 23.31 12.02
N LEU A 232 2.88 22.97 11.00
CA LEU A 232 3.38 22.63 9.66
C LEU A 232 4.18 23.78 9.03
N ARG A 233 3.64 25.02 9.02
CA ARG A 233 4.34 26.19 8.48
C ARG A 233 5.65 26.50 9.20
N MET A 234 5.68 26.36 10.53
CA MET A 234 6.87 26.64 11.35
C MET A 234 7.91 25.51 11.31
N GLY A 235 7.47 24.26 11.24
CA GLY A 235 8.33 23.08 11.33
C GLY A 235 8.91 22.60 9.99
N LEU A 236 8.25 22.93 8.87
CA LEU A 236 8.74 22.55 7.53
C LEU A 236 9.78 23.54 7.01
N ARG A 237 11.06 23.20 7.16
CA ARG A 237 12.20 23.88 6.55
C ARG A 237 13.24 22.89 6.03
N PRO A 238 14.17 23.30 5.15
CA PRO A 238 15.38 22.54 4.89
C PRO A 238 16.17 22.31 6.20
N MET A 239 16.61 21.07 6.45
CA MET A 239 17.41 20.70 7.63
C MET A 239 18.16 19.38 7.46
N ASP A 240 19.26 19.19 8.21
CA ASP A 240 19.73 17.85 8.54
C ASP A 240 18.85 17.33 9.68
N LEU A 241 17.83 16.57 9.33
CA LEU A 241 16.77 16.14 10.24
C LEU A 241 17.35 15.23 11.34
N TRP A 242 18.30 14.35 10.99
CA TRP A 242 18.92 13.47 11.96
C TRP A 242 19.80 14.24 12.96
N GLU A 243 20.69 15.11 12.47
CA GLU A 243 21.60 15.86 13.30
C GLU A 243 20.85 16.88 14.17
N GLU A 244 19.92 17.64 13.59
CA GLU A 244 19.21 18.73 14.28
C GLU A 244 18.13 18.24 15.25
N MET A 245 17.37 17.20 14.90
CA MET A 245 16.20 16.77 15.71
C MET A 245 16.44 15.54 16.58
N VAL A 246 17.51 14.76 16.33
CA VAL A 246 17.80 13.53 17.11
C VAL A 246 19.18 13.52 17.76
N SER A 247 20.23 13.98 17.08
CA SER A 247 21.59 13.96 17.65
C SER A 247 21.83 15.13 18.61
N LYS A 248 21.33 16.32 18.28
CA LYS A 248 21.48 17.55 19.09
C LYS A 248 20.42 17.64 20.20
N ASN A 249 20.83 17.34 21.43
CA ASN A 249 20.08 17.67 22.65
C ASN A 249 20.19 19.18 22.99
N LYS A 250 19.77 20.05 22.07
CA LYS A 250 19.71 21.50 22.31
C LYS A 250 18.41 21.85 23.03
N ILE A 251 18.51 22.32 24.26
CA ILE A 251 17.38 22.90 25.00
C ILE A 251 17.38 24.40 24.71
N GLU A 252 16.57 24.82 23.75
CA GLU A 252 16.37 26.25 23.47
C GLU A 252 15.66 26.91 24.67
N THR A 253 16.27 27.94 25.24
CA THR A 253 15.79 28.64 26.44
C THR A 253 14.91 29.85 26.10
N GLU A 254 15.07 30.43 24.91
CA GLU A 254 14.21 31.49 24.40
C GLU A 254 12.85 30.94 23.98
N GLN A 255 11.77 31.61 24.39
CA GLN A 255 10.42 31.09 24.27
C GLN A 255 9.93 30.94 22.81
N GLU A 256 10.35 31.83 21.90
CA GLU A 256 10.01 31.71 20.47
C GLU A 256 10.84 30.62 19.78
N ALA A 257 12.15 30.56 20.04
CA ALA A 257 13.02 29.50 19.54
C ALA A 257 12.56 28.11 20.01
N LYS A 258 12.17 27.99 21.28
CA LYS A 258 11.57 26.78 21.87
C LYS A 258 10.25 26.41 21.20
N LEU A 259 9.36 27.37 20.94
CA LEU A 259 8.10 27.11 20.24
C LEU A 259 8.34 26.59 18.82
N LYS A 260 9.30 27.19 18.10
CA LYS A 260 9.74 26.74 16.78
C LYS A 260 10.35 25.33 16.82
N TYR A 261 11.27 25.05 17.74
CA TYR A 261 11.85 23.72 17.94
C TYR A 261 10.79 22.66 18.28
N ASN A 262 9.80 23.00 19.10
CA ASN A 262 8.68 22.10 19.39
C ASN A 262 7.81 21.82 18.15
N ALA A 263 7.57 22.81 17.29
CA ALA A 263 6.90 22.62 16.00
C ALA A 263 7.74 21.75 15.04
N GLU A 264 9.05 22.03 14.91
CA GLU A 264 9.99 21.23 14.11
C GLU A 264 10.00 19.77 14.55
N ARG A 265 10.15 19.48 15.86
CA ARG A 265 10.10 18.10 16.38
C ARG A 265 8.75 17.43 16.14
N LEU A 266 7.63 18.15 16.29
CA LEU A 266 6.28 17.61 16.05
C LEU A 266 6.08 17.20 14.59
N VAL A 267 6.49 18.07 13.66
CA VAL A 267 6.42 17.82 12.22
C VAL A 267 7.37 16.69 11.82
N CYS A 268 8.64 16.74 12.24
CA CYS A 268 9.61 15.70 11.92
C CYS A 268 9.17 14.33 12.45
N SER A 269 8.54 14.25 13.62
CA SER A 269 8.02 12.99 14.18
C SER A 269 6.91 12.35 13.33
N VAL A 270 6.02 13.15 12.71
CA VAL A 270 5.02 12.60 11.76
C VAL A 270 5.65 12.28 10.38
N LEU A 271 6.59 13.09 9.90
CA LEU A 271 7.29 12.82 8.63
C LEU A 271 8.14 11.54 8.70
N VAL A 272 8.85 11.32 9.81
CA VAL A 272 9.57 10.07 10.12
C VAL A 272 8.64 8.87 10.18
N GLN A 273 7.42 9.05 10.73
CA GLN A 273 6.43 7.99 10.78
C GLN A 273 6.02 7.53 9.38
N GLU A 274 5.71 8.46 8.48
CA GLU A 274 5.33 8.12 7.10
C GLU A 274 6.53 7.64 6.28
N TYR A 275 7.69 8.29 6.39
CA TYR A 275 8.93 7.88 5.73
C TYR A 275 9.32 6.42 6.05
N HIS A 276 9.17 6.00 7.32
CA HIS A 276 9.42 4.62 7.71
C HIS A 276 8.52 3.62 6.96
N VAL A 277 7.24 3.97 6.74
CA VAL A 277 6.29 3.20 5.92
C VAL A 277 6.71 3.22 4.45
N MET A 278 7.08 4.38 3.91
CA MET A 278 7.58 4.49 2.52
C MET A 278 8.80 3.58 2.26
N ILE A 279 9.74 3.49 3.21
CA ILE A 279 10.89 2.58 3.11
C ILE A 279 10.47 1.10 3.24
N GLN A 280 9.62 0.75 4.21
CA GLN A 280 9.16 -0.64 4.39
C GLN A 280 8.32 -1.15 3.22
N GLU A 281 7.47 -0.30 2.63
CA GLU A 281 6.60 -0.63 1.49
C GLU A 281 7.26 -0.37 0.12
N GLY A 282 8.43 0.26 0.10
CA GLY A 282 9.21 0.54 -1.13
C GLY A 282 8.58 1.60 -2.03
N LEU A 283 7.95 2.62 -1.44
CA LEU A 283 7.17 3.65 -2.12
C LEU A 283 8.02 4.90 -2.43
N GLU A 284 7.81 5.48 -3.62
CA GLU A 284 8.41 6.77 -3.97
C GLU A 284 7.63 7.95 -3.41
N TYR A 285 6.30 7.88 -3.43
CA TYR A 285 5.40 8.98 -3.10
C TYR A 285 4.46 8.61 -1.95
N SER A 286 4.14 9.59 -1.10
CA SER A 286 3.16 9.50 0.00
C SER A 286 2.67 10.89 0.40
N TYR A 287 1.76 11.00 1.37
CA TYR A 287 1.40 12.28 1.99
C TYR A 287 0.97 12.16 3.45
N VAL A 288 1.12 13.26 4.18
CA VAL A 288 0.56 13.45 5.53
C VAL A 288 -0.58 14.47 5.43
N THR A 289 -1.67 14.29 6.17
CA THR A 289 -2.74 15.30 6.22
C THR A 289 -3.42 15.44 7.57
N ASN A 290 -3.90 16.66 7.83
CA ASN A 290 -4.81 16.99 8.92
C ASN A 290 -6.22 17.39 8.42
N GLY A 291 -6.55 17.12 7.16
CA GLY A 291 -7.80 17.52 6.51
C GLY A 291 -7.72 18.89 5.83
N ILE A 292 -7.18 19.88 6.54
CA ILE A 292 -7.06 21.28 6.08
C ILE A 292 -5.83 21.48 5.21
N ALA A 293 -4.68 20.94 5.63
CA ALA A 293 -3.40 21.01 4.96
C ALA A 293 -2.88 19.59 4.64
N ARG A 294 -2.03 19.51 3.62
CA ARG A 294 -1.38 18.28 3.14
C ARG A 294 0.10 18.52 2.98
N VAL A 295 0.93 17.56 3.36
CA VAL A 295 2.35 17.55 3.02
C VAL A 295 2.57 16.40 2.05
N LEU A 296 2.80 16.71 0.79
CA LEU A 296 3.15 15.70 -0.22
C LEU A 296 4.62 15.32 -0.03
N LEU A 297 4.92 14.03 -0.09
CA LEU A 297 6.22 13.47 0.22
C LEU A 297 6.77 12.69 -0.96
N ARG A 298 8.10 12.78 -1.15
CA ARG A 298 8.84 11.99 -2.11
C ARG A 298 10.18 11.51 -1.53
N VAL A 299 10.47 10.23 -1.66
CA VAL A 299 11.81 9.66 -1.42
C VAL A 299 12.41 9.34 -2.78
N PRO A 300 13.53 9.95 -3.21
CA PRO A 300 14.11 9.68 -4.52
C PRO A 300 14.73 8.26 -4.54
N PRO A 301 14.82 7.59 -5.69
CA PRO A 301 15.33 6.22 -5.78
C PRO A 301 16.83 6.10 -5.44
N ASP A 302 17.62 7.13 -5.79
CA ASP A 302 19.08 7.13 -5.72
C ASP A 302 19.65 7.75 -4.42
N ASP A 303 18.85 8.52 -3.67
CA ASP A 303 19.21 9.11 -2.37
C ASP A 303 18.10 8.87 -1.33
N PRO A 304 17.91 7.63 -0.86
CA PRO A 304 16.88 7.33 0.12
C PRO A 304 17.06 8.06 1.46
N GLY A 305 18.25 8.59 1.74
CA GLY A 305 18.52 9.40 2.94
C GLY A 305 17.82 10.76 2.94
N THR A 306 17.22 11.18 1.83
CA THR A 306 16.55 12.48 1.69
C THR A 306 15.05 12.32 1.54
N LEU A 307 14.30 13.02 2.39
CA LEU A 307 12.86 13.18 2.26
C LEU A 307 12.54 14.54 1.63
N TYR A 308 11.96 14.52 0.44
CA TYR A 308 11.41 15.72 -0.18
C TYR A 308 9.99 15.99 0.30
N TYR A 309 9.67 17.25 0.61
CA TYR A 309 8.34 17.67 1.07
C TYR A 309 7.77 18.84 0.24
N PHE A 310 6.45 18.89 0.10
CA PHE A 310 5.72 20.02 -0.47
C PHE A 310 4.45 20.30 0.34
N LEU A 311 4.35 21.48 0.96
CA LEU A 311 3.18 21.89 1.73
C LEU A 311 2.08 22.39 0.79
N CYS A 312 0.87 21.86 0.95
CA CYS A 312 -0.34 22.30 0.29
C CYS A 312 -1.34 22.79 1.35
N GLU A 313 -1.87 24.00 1.16
CA GLU A 313 -2.94 24.59 1.96
C GLU A 313 -4.11 25.03 1.06
N PRO A 314 -4.94 24.09 0.58
CA PRO A 314 -6.00 24.38 -0.40
C PRO A 314 -6.93 25.55 -0.01
N ASN A 315 -7.24 25.71 1.27
CA ASN A 315 -8.11 26.80 1.77
C ASN A 315 -7.39 28.16 1.87
N SER A 316 -6.05 28.20 1.87
CA SER A 316 -5.25 29.43 1.91
C SER A 316 -4.69 29.82 0.53
N GLU A 317 -4.47 28.83 -0.34
CA GLU A 317 -3.95 29.02 -1.71
C GLU A 317 -5.01 29.44 -2.74
N LEU A 318 -6.30 29.38 -2.38
CA LEU A 318 -7.45 29.71 -3.21
C LEU A 318 -8.20 30.92 -2.64
N GLY A 319 -8.35 31.96 -3.46
CA GLY A 319 -9.12 33.16 -3.11
C GLY A 319 -10.61 32.86 -2.91
N PRO A 320 -11.37 33.76 -2.26
CA PRO A 320 -12.78 33.52 -1.93
C PRO A 320 -13.64 33.21 -3.16
N GLU A 321 -13.29 33.73 -4.33
CA GLU A 321 -13.98 33.47 -5.60
C GLU A 321 -13.05 32.67 -6.53
N VAL A 322 -13.36 31.38 -6.74
CA VAL A 322 -12.57 30.48 -7.62
C VAL A 322 -13.09 30.62 -9.06
N GLU A 323 -12.80 31.76 -9.66
CA GLU A 323 -13.18 32.08 -11.04
C GLU A 323 -12.41 31.21 -12.04
N ASP A 324 -11.07 31.17 -11.93
CA ASP A 324 -10.20 30.47 -12.87
C ASP A 324 -10.08 28.96 -12.59
N SER A 325 -10.39 28.17 -13.62
CA SER A 325 -10.20 26.72 -13.67
C SER A 325 -8.76 26.26 -13.40
N SER A 326 -7.74 27.06 -13.74
CA SER A 326 -6.34 26.70 -13.50
C SER A 326 -6.01 26.63 -12.00
N GLN A 327 -6.71 27.41 -11.17
CA GLN A 327 -6.49 27.40 -9.72
C GLN A 327 -7.01 26.12 -9.07
N LEU A 328 -8.01 25.44 -9.65
CA LEU A 328 -8.61 24.23 -9.08
C LEU A 328 -7.60 23.07 -8.90
N GLN A 329 -6.46 23.10 -9.58
CA GLN A 329 -5.33 22.18 -9.34
C GLN A 329 -4.80 22.21 -7.89
N LYS A 330 -5.06 23.30 -7.15
CA LYS A 330 -4.66 23.47 -5.76
C LYS A 330 -5.64 22.84 -4.75
N THR A 331 -6.80 22.36 -5.19
CA THR A 331 -7.80 21.73 -4.31
C THR A 331 -7.30 20.40 -3.72
N SER A 332 -7.80 20.03 -2.55
CA SER A 332 -7.47 18.75 -1.87
C SER A 332 -7.63 17.54 -2.79
N VAL A 333 -8.74 17.48 -3.55
CA VAL A 333 -9.02 16.41 -4.52
C VAL A 333 -7.98 16.40 -5.65
N ALA A 334 -7.66 17.56 -6.24
CA ALA A 334 -6.70 17.63 -7.34
C ALA A 334 -5.26 17.29 -6.90
N ARG A 335 -4.82 17.77 -5.73
CA ARG A 335 -3.50 17.45 -5.16
C ARG A 335 -3.36 15.95 -4.89
N THR A 336 -4.34 15.33 -4.22
CA THR A 336 -4.35 13.88 -3.93
C THR A 336 -4.45 13.04 -5.20
N LEU A 337 -5.27 13.45 -6.18
CA LEU A 337 -5.36 12.80 -7.49
C LEU A 337 -4.00 12.80 -8.22
N CYS A 338 -3.36 13.96 -8.35
CA CYS A 338 -2.10 14.06 -9.08
C CYS A 338 -0.99 13.26 -8.38
N LEU A 339 -0.94 13.24 -7.04
CA LEU A 339 -0.02 12.36 -6.30
C LEU A 339 -0.29 10.87 -6.58
N CYS A 340 -1.55 10.43 -6.64
CA CYS A 340 -1.88 9.05 -7.02
C CYS A 340 -1.40 8.75 -8.45
N LEU A 341 -1.53 9.68 -9.39
CA LEU A 341 -1.05 9.51 -10.78
C LEU A 341 0.49 9.50 -10.88
N MET A 342 1.21 10.25 -10.02
CA MET A 342 2.66 10.11 -9.85
C MET A 342 3.02 8.70 -9.35
N ALA A 343 2.28 8.20 -8.36
CA ALA A 343 2.48 6.86 -7.80
C ALA A 343 2.18 5.75 -8.82
N PHE A 344 1.18 5.89 -9.70
CA PHE A 344 0.91 4.92 -10.78
C PHE A 344 2.06 4.82 -11.80
N ARG A 345 2.77 5.94 -12.03
CA ARG A 345 3.95 6.00 -12.91
C ARG A 345 5.24 5.50 -12.23
N SER A 346 5.28 5.44 -10.90
CA SER A 346 6.42 4.91 -10.15
C SER A 346 6.31 3.39 -9.96
N THR A 347 7.46 2.70 -9.97
CA THR A 347 7.52 1.26 -9.69
C THR A 347 7.84 1.03 -8.23
N VAL A 348 6.97 0.32 -7.51
CA VAL A 348 7.23 -0.14 -6.14
C VAL A 348 8.58 -0.87 -6.09
N ARG A 349 9.44 -0.44 -5.16
CA ARG A 349 10.84 -0.89 -5.07
C ARG A 349 10.90 -2.30 -4.49
N GLY A 350 11.75 -3.14 -5.10
CA GLY A 350 11.96 -4.53 -4.70
C GLY A 350 12.53 -4.67 -3.29
N GLN A 351 12.44 -5.87 -2.75
CA GLN A 351 12.93 -6.22 -1.42
C GLN A 351 14.45 -6.04 -1.30
N GLU A 352 15.22 -6.27 -2.37
CA GLU A 352 16.67 -6.03 -2.37
C GLU A 352 16.99 -4.56 -2.05
N TRP A 353 16.33 -3.61 -2.71
CA TRP A 353 16.50 -2.17 -2.44
C TRP A 353 16.15 -1.83 -0.99
N ARG A 354 15.03 -2.36 -0.46
CA ARG A 354 14.61 -2.12 0.94
C ARG A 354 15.65 -2.65 1.94
N ASN A 355 16.28 -3.78 1.64
CA ASN A 355 17.31 -4.37 2.50
C ASN A 355 18.67 -3.68 2.36
N SER A 356 19.04 -3.19 1.17
CA SER A 356 20.30 -2.45 0.98
C SER A 356 20.24 -1.04 1.57
N THR A 357 19.09 -0.37 1.51
CA THR A 357 18.91 1.00 2.00
C THR A 357 18.89 1.09 3.52
N ARG A 358 18.26 0.12 4.20
CA ARG A 358 18.00 0.21 5.65
C ARG A 358 19.24 0.39 6.55
N PRO A 359 20.36 -0.34 6.38
CA PRO A 359 21.49 -0.28 7.31
C PRO A 359 22.09 1.11 7.47
N ASP A 360 21.98 1.94 6.43
CA ASP A 360 22.52 3.30 6.37
C ASP A 360 21.54 4.35 6.95
N LEU A 361 20.29 3.96 7.23
CA LEU A 361 19.28 4.86 7.76
C LEU A 361 19.29 4.89 9.30
N PRO A 362 19.40 6.08 9.92
CA PRO A 362 19.38 6.20 11.36
C PRO A 362 17.99 5.92 11.95
N ILE A 363 17.94 5.62 13.25
CA ILE A 363 16.71 5.20 13.94
C ILE A 363 16.21 6.31 14.89
N TRP A 364 15.07 6.89 14.54
CA TRP A 364 14.30 7.77 15.43
C TRP A 364 13.60 6.90 16.49
N LYS A 365 13.88 7.16 17.78
CA LYS A 365 13.46 6.26 18.86
C LYS A 365 12.04 6.50 19.41
N THR A 366 11.44 7.67 19.18
CA THR A 366 10.19 8.09 19.87
C THR A 366 8.96 8.03 18.96
N SER A 367 7.78 7.70 19.53
CA SER A 367 6.50 7.74 18.79
C SER A 367 5.96 9.18 18.68
N PHE A 368 5.09 9.44 17.69
CA PHE A 368 4.47 10.76 17.51
C PHE A 368 3.76 11.25 18.77
N ASP A 369 2.89 10.42 19.37
CA ASP A 369 2.17 10.82 20.59
C ASP A 369 3.15 11.06 21.76
N HIS A 370 4.29 10.35 21.81
CA HIS A 370 5.34 10.62 22.80
C HIS A 370 5.99 11.98 22.56
N THR A 371 6.41 12.31 21.33
CA THR A 371 6.92 13.64 20.98
C THR A 371 5.90 14.73 21.33
N ARG A 372 4.63 14.53 20.95
CA ARG A 372 3.51 15.43 21.23
C ARG A 372 3.22 15.61 22.72
N SER A 373 3.52 14.61 23.55
CA SER A 373 3.35 14.67 25.02
C SER A 373 4.48 15.41 25.75
N GLN A 374 5.65 15.53 25.13
CA GLN A 374 6.77 16.32 25.66
C GLN A 374 6.58 17.83 25.46
N ILE A 375 5.69 18.25 24.55
CA ILE A 375 5.43 19.67 24.26
C ILE A 375 4.47 20.23 25.34
N PRO A 376 4.85 21.31 26.05
CA PRO A 376 3.98 21.96 27.04
C PRO A 376 2.61 22.34 26.47
N ARG A 377 1.60 22.36 27.35
CA ARG A 377 0.23 22.66 26.94
C ARG A 377 0.10 24.10 26.42
N GLU A 378 0.82 25.02 27.04
CA GLU A 378 0.87 26.45 26.72
C GLU A 378 1.49 26.67 25.33
N ASP A 379 2.54 25.93 24.99
CA ASP A 379 3.19 25.97 23.68
C ASP A 379 2.24 25.44 22.60
N MET A 380 1.49 24.37 22.88
CA MET A 380 0.47 23.86 21.96
C MET A 380 -0.71 24.82 21.79
N GLU A 381 -1.22 25.40 22.87
CA GLU A 381 -2.30 26.39 22.80
C GLU A 381 -1.88 27.61 21.97
N ARG A 382 -0.59 28.01 21.98
CA ARG A 382 -0.04 29.03 21.06
C ARG A 382 -0.03 28.55 19.60
N LEU A 383 0.36 27.30 19.33
CA LEU A 383 0.29 26.72 17.97
C LEU A 383 -1.14 26.60 17.43
N HIS A 384 -2.16 26.55 18.30
CA HIS A 384 -3.57 26.63 17.91
C HIS A 384 -4.11 28.06 17.79
N SER A 385 -3.59 29.00 18.58
CA SER A 385 -4.13 30.37 18.71
C SER A 385 -3.40 31.42 17.87
N SER A 386 -2.22 31.12 17.33
CA SER A 386 -1.44 32.07 16.53
C SER A 386 -2.12 32.32 15.17
N SER A 387 -2.74 33.49 15.03
CA SER A 387 -3.18 34.05 13.75
C SER A 387 -2.03 34.74 12.99
N THR A 388 -0.85 34.86 13.60
CA THR A 388 0.35 35.37 12.95
C THR A 388 0.73 34.40 11.85
N HIS A 389 0.61 34.82 10.58
CA HIS A 389 1.15 34.09 9.44
C HIS A 389 2.68 34.03 9.58
N PRO A 390 3.30 32.88 9.90
CA PRO A 390 4.74 32.74 9.80
C PRO A 390 5.06 32.72 8.31
N GLU A 391 6.07 33.46 7.87
CA GLU A 391 6.47 33.44 6.46
C GLU A 391 6.90 32.01 6.07
N TYR A 392 6.07 31.36 5.24
CA TYR A 392 6.38 30.03 4.72
C TYR A 392 7.55 30.13 3.74
N TRP A 393 8.58 29.32 3.96
CA TRP A 393 9.75 29.24 3.09
C TRP A 393 9.40 28.57 1.75
N SER A 394 8.81 29.34 0.85
CA SER A 394 8.57 28.95 -0.55
C SER A 394 9.85 29.13 -1.38
N PRO A 395 10.30 28.11 -2.12
CA PRO A 395 11.23 28.32 -3.24
C PRO A 395 10.56 29.24 -4.27
N LYS A 396 11.06 30.48 -4.41
CA LYS A 396 10.44 31.48 -5.30
C LYS A 396 10.50 31.02 -6.76
N SER A 397 9.34 30.78 -7.36
CA SER A 397 9.19 30.57 -8.80
C SER A 397 8.80 31.87 -9.49
N GLY A 398 9.60 32.30 -10.48
CA GLY A 398 9.26 33.38 -11.42
C GLY A 398 9.24 34.82 -10.87
N SER A 399 10.21 35.64 -11.30
CA SER A 399 10.15 37.10 -11.13
C SER A 399 9.08 37.71 -12.03
N PRO A 400 8.15 38.55 -11.53
CA PRO A 400 7.47 39.54 -12.35
C PRO A 400 8.47 40.65 -12.71
N TYR A 401 8.40 41.16 -13.94
CA TYR A 401 9.09 42.38 -14.36
C TYR A 401 8.11 43.55 -14.22
N ASP A 402 8.40 44.52 -13.34
CA ASP A 402 7.73 45.81 -13.34
C ASP A 402 8.55 46.84 -14.15
N PRO A 403 7.97 47.54 -15.15
CA PRO A 403 8.68 48.51 -15.97
C PRO A 403 8.70 49.92 -15.32
N PRO A 404 9.88 50.54 -15.13
CA PRO A 404 9.95 51.88 -14.55
C PRO A 404 9.69 53.00 -15.58
N SER A 405 8.75 53.88 -15.25
CA SER A 405 8.62 55.26 -15.78
C SER A 405 9.05 56.20 -14.64
N SER A 406 9.80 57.31 -14.77
CA SER A 406 9.93 58.35 -15.80
C SER A 406 11.26 59.16 -15.59
N PRO A 407 11.64 60.15 -16.45
CA PRO A 407 13.03 60.66 -16.57
C PRO A 407 13.31 61.94 -15.74
N PRO A 408 14.59 62.40 -15.58
CA PRO A 408 15.19 63.34 -16.56
C PRO A 408 16.74 63.28 -16.73
N GLY A 409 17.27 63.96 -17.76
CA GLY A 409 18.69 64.37 -17.86
C GLY A 409 19.42 63.98 -19.16
N SER A 410 19.96 64.96 -19.89
CA SER A 410 20.69 64.76 -21.17
C SER A 410 22.19 65.15 -21.04
N PRO A 411 23.04 65.14 -22.10
CA PRO A 411 24.11 64.14 -22.28
C PRO A 411 25.54 64.79 -22.22
N PRO A 412 26.64 64.06 -22.55
CA PRO A 412 27.09 64.09 -23.95
C PRO A 412 27.84 62.85 -24.51
N ALA A 413 27.88 62.81 -25.84
CA ALA A 413 28.64 62.01 -26.80
C ALA A 413 29.92 61.23 -26.40
N ALA A 414 30.05 59.98 -26.90
CA ALA A 414 31.30 59.43 -27.45
C ALA A 414 31.13 58.17 -28.36
N THR A 415 31.33 58.35 -29.68
CA THR A 415 32.34 57.62 -30.49
C THR A 415 32.27 56.06 -30.68
N ARG A 416 31.63 55.65 -31.79
CA ARG A 416 32.16 54.79 -32.90
C ARG A 416 32.45 53.27 -32.77
N ARG A 417 32.13 52.61 -33.91
CA ARG A 417 32.73 51.40 -34.57
C ARG A 417 32.34 50.02 -34.01
N THR A 418 31.73 49.08 -34.75
CA THR A 418 31.90 48.50 -36.12
C THR A 418 33.05 47.50 -36.31
N ARG A 419 32.72 46.22 -36.48
CA ARG A 419 33.16 45.22 -37.49
C ARG A 419 32.60 43.84 -37.05
N SER A 420 31.90 43.00 -37.81
CA SER A 420 31.85 42.61 -39.24
C SER A 420 32.91 41.58 -39.68
N GLN A 421 32.49 40.31 -39.81
CA GLN A 421 32.79 39.31 -40.86
C GLN A 421 32.09 37.99 -40.45
N ALA A 422 31.31 37.25 -41.23
CA ALA A 422 31.23 36.96 -42.68
C ALA A 422 32.18 35.84 -43.16
N GLY A 423 31.60 34.74 -43.64
CA GLY A 423 32.26 33.58 -44.28
C GLY A 423 31.19 32.57 -44.73
N CYS A 424 31.22 32.15 -46.00
CA CYS A 424 30.10 31.44 -46.66
C CYS A 424 30.40 29.98 -47.06
N ALA A 425 29.36 29.33 -47.60
CA ALA A 425 29.22 27.98 -48.21
C ALA A 425 30.20 27.71 -49.42
N PRO A 426 30.13 26.61 -50.25
CA PRO A 426 28.96 25.75 -50.59
C PRO A 426 29.14 24.23 -50.94
N SER A 427 27.98 23.57 -51.13
CA SER A 427 27.52 22.50 -52.05
C SER A 427 28.45 21.46 -52.74
N ASP A 428 27.95 20.21 -52.94
CA ASP A 428 27.52 19.75 -54.29
C ASP A 428 26.53 18.54 -54.37
N VAL A 429 26.12 18.16 -55.60
CA VAL A 429 24.83 17.55 -56.02
C VAL A 429 24.77 16.05 -56.45
N SER A 430 23.50 15.57 -56.66
CA SER A 430 23.01 14.53 -57.62
C SER A 430 22.81 13.09 -57.10
N ARG A 431 21.83 12.27 -57.58
CA ARG A 431 20.89 12.39 -58.74
C ARG A 431 19.55 11.63 -58.52
N ARG A 432 18.54 11.91 -59.37
CA ARG A 432 17.10 11.47 -59.38
C ARG A 432 16.80 10.03 -59.86
N SER A 433 15.57 9.55 -59.56
CA SER A 433 14.48 9.02 -60.46
C SER A 433 13.77 7.77 -59.90
N GLN A 434 12.49 7.43 -60.13
CA GLN A 434 11.27 8.10 -60.65
C GLN A 434 10.02 7.32 -60.14
N SER A 435 8.83 7.95 -60.13
CA SER A 435 7.49 7.39 -59.75
C SER A 435 6.86 6.54 -60.89
N PRO A 436 5.57 6.06 -60.94
CA PRO A 436 4.37 6.46 -60.16
C PRO A 436 3.27 5.40 -59.79
N ASP A 437 2.32 5.87 -58.97
CA ASP A 437 0.85 5.64 -58.89
C ASP A 437 0.16 4.26 -58.99
N SER A 438 -0.78 4.02 -58.05
CA SER A 438 -2.19 3.68 -58.35
C SER A 438 -3.13 3.84 -57.14
N SER A 439 -4.36 4.29 -57.39
CA SER A 439 -5.42 4.58 -56.39
C SER A 439 -6.36 3.38 -56.13
N GLY A 440 -7.17 3.44 -55.07
CA GLY A 440 -8.31 2.53 -54.89
C GLY A 440 -9.12 2.81 -53.61
N SER A 441 -10.36 3.29 -53.77
CA SER A 441 -11.32 3.48 -52.67
C SER A 441 -12.11 2.21 -52.34
N ASP A 442 -12.79 2.26 -51.18
CA ASP A 442 -14.25 2.10 -51.03
C ASP A 442 -14.83 1.01 -50.10
N SER A 443 -15.67 1.52 -49.18
CA SER A 443 -17.01 1.05 -48.78
C SER A 443 -17.26 -0.30 -48.06
N ASN A 444 -17.70 -0.16 -46.80
CA ASN A 444 -19.04 -0.56 -46.31
C ASN A 444 -19.58 -1.99 -46.57
N GLN A 445 -19.86 -2.77 -45.51
CA GLN A 445 -21.20 -2.86 -44.89
C GLN A 445 -21.28 -3.82 -43.68
N ALA A 446 -22.31 -3.65 -42.86
CA ALA A 446 -22.56 -4.41 -41.64
C ALA A 446 -23.41 -5.68 -41.89
N THR A 447 -23.44 -6.61 -40.92
CA THR A 447 -24.70 -7.27 -40.50
C THR A 447 -24.58 -7.92 -39.13
N SER A 448 -25.69 -7.89 -38.37
CA SER A 448 -25.80 -8.41 -37.00
C SER A 448 -26.24 -9.88 -36.97
N ARG A 449 -25.79 -10.66 -35.97
CA ARG A 449 -26.64 -11.63 -35.24
C ARG A 449 -26.00 -12.16 -33.94
N LYS A 450 -26.87 -12.43 -32.96
CA LYS A 450 -26.55 -12.94 -31.60
C LYS A 450 -26.38 -14.47 -31.59
N ARG A 451 -25.46 -14.99 -30.74
CA ARG A 451 -25.72 -15.96 -29.64
C ARG A 451 -24.44 -16.58 -29.04
N GLY A 452 -24.36 -16.59 -27.71
CA GLY A 452 -24.13 -17.83 -26.91
C GLY A 452 -22.73 -18.46 -26.82
N LEU A 453 -22.02 -18.14 -25.72
CA LEU A 453 -21.25 -19.03 -24.82
C LEU A 453 -20.21 -20.05 -25.34
N SER A 454 -19.05 -19.99 -24.68
CA SER A 454 -18.04 -21.04 -24.45
C SER A 454 -17.41 -21.74 -25.65
N GLN A 455 -16.12 -21.47 -25.91
CA GLN A 455 -15.03 -22.42 -25.59
C GLN A 455 -13.64 -21.77 -25.73
N VAL A 456 -12.67 -22.33 -25.01
CA VAL A 456 -11.25 -21.91 -25.06
C VAL A 456 -10.57 -22.53 -26.28
N ALA A 457 -9.97 -21.71 -27.14
CA ALA A 457 -8.98 -22.14 -28.12
C ALA A 457 -7.98 -21.01 -28.41
N SER A 458 -6.69 -21.37 -28.51
CA SER A 458 -5.56 -20.44 -28.64
C SER A 458 -5.46 -19.79 -30.02
N SER A 459 -4.94 -18.56 -30.09
CA SER A 459 -4.44 -17.92 -31.31
C SER A 459 -3.43 -16.81 -31.00
N PRO A 460 -2.59 -16.39 -31.97
CA PRO A 460 -1.17 -16.14 -31.67
C PRO A 460 -0.78 -14.68 -31.40
N SER A 461 0.40 -14.52 -30.79
CA SER A 461 1.02 -13.26 -30.43
C SER A 461 1.73 -12.58 -31.62
N THR A 462 1.18 -11.47 -32.09
CA THR A 462 1.81 -10.61 -33.10
C THR A 462 2.39 -9.32 -32.49
N GLN A 463 3.72 -9.28 -32.42
CA GLN A 463 4.56 -8.09 -32.60
C GLN A 463 4.19 -6.77 -31.87
N GLN A 464 4.69 -6.62 -30.63
CA GLN A 464 5.16 -5.32 -30.14
C GLN A 464 6.61 -5.47 -29.64
N ALA A 465 7.56 -5.31 -30.55
CA ALA A 465 8.99 -5.45 -30.28
C ALA A 465 9.80 -4.26 -30.82
N ALA A 466 9.72 -3.11 -30.15
CA ALA A 466 10.69 -2.02 -30.29
C ALA A 466 10.76 -1.19 -29.00
N ARG A 467 11.98 -1.02 -28.46
CA ARG A 467 12.37 -0.21 -27.26
C ARG A 467 12.44 -0.91 -25.90
N ARG A 468 13.18 -2.04 -25.81
CA ARG A 468 13.90 -2.44 -24.58
C ARG A 468 15.26 -3.07 -24.89
N ARG A 469 16.30 -2.24 -24.81
CA ARG A 469 17.71 -2.58 -24.51
C ARG A 469 18.02 -1.64 -23.31
N ASP A 470 18.28 -2.07 -22.08
CA ASP A 470 19.09 -3.20 -21.60
C ASP A 470 18.55 -3.85 -20.27
N ARG A 471 17.39 -4.52 -20.28
CA ARG A 471 16.85 -5.24 -19.08
C ARG A 471 16.59 -6.74 -19.33
N GLY A 472 17.54 -7.41 -20.00
CA GLY A 472 17.28 -8.68 -20.69
C GLY A 472 17.08 -9.95 -19.84
N ASN A 473 17.80 -10.13 -18.72
CA ASN A 473 17.97 -11.48 -18.14
C ASN A 473 17.01 -11.81 -16.97
N ASP A 474 16.90 -10.96 -15.95
CA ASP A 474 16.16 -11.32 -14.72
C ASP A 474 14.64 -11.38 -14.88
N GLN A 475 14.04 -10.50 -15.71
CA GLN A 475 12.59 -10.51 -15.93
C GLN A 475 12.12 -11.79 -16.67
N GLY A 476 12.97 -12.37 -17.52
CA GLY A 476 12.71 -13.65 -18.19
C GLY A 476 12.78 -14.86 -17.25
N ASN A 477 13.66 -14.82 -16.25
CA ASN A 477 13.72 -15.87 -15.23
C ASN A 477 12.57 -15.76 -14.21
N GLN A 478 12.27 -14.56 -13.70
CA GLN A 478 11.15 -14.36 -12.76
C GLN A 478 9.80 -14.83 -13.34
N THR A 479 9.54 -14.59 -14.63
CA THR A 479 8.31 -15.09 -15.30
C THR A 479 8.30 -16.62 -15.44
N ARG A 480 9.43 -17.27 -15.71
CA ARG A 480 9.55 -18.74 -15.69
C ARG A 480 9.30 -19.31 -14.28
N HIS A 481 9.88 -18.72 -13.23
CA HIS A 481 9.66 -19.17 -11.84
C HIS A 481 8.21 -18.95 -11.36
N ARG A 482 7.56 -17.83 -11.75
CA ARG A 482 6.12 -17.63 -11.51
C ARG A 482 5.25 -18.71 -12.15
N ASN A 483 5.62 -19.20 -13.33
CA ASN A 483 4.85 -20.20 -14.07
C ASN A 483 5.23 -21.67 -13.76
N ALA A 484 6.35 -21.93 -13.08
CA ALA A 484 6.78 -23.30 -12.70
C ALA A 484 5.72 -24.03 -11.87
N GLN A 485 5.43 -25.29 -12.16
CA GLN A 485 4.50 -26.07 -11.32
C GLN A 485 5.20 -26.55 -10.04
N PHE A 486 4.46 -26.86 -8.99
CA PHE A 486 5.04 -27.43 -7.77
C PHE A 486 5.50 -28.87 -8.00
N CYS A 487 6.57 -29.30 -7.32
CA CYS A 487 6.98 -30.70 -7.31
C CYS A 487 5.95 -31.56 -6.58
N THR A 488 5.77 -32.80 -7.07
CA THR A 488 4.85 -33.78 -6.47
C THR A 488 5.30 -34.18 -5.06
N GLN A 489 4.34 -34.53 -4.20
CA GLN A 489 4.59 -35.04 -2.85
C GLN A 489 5.43 -36.31 -2.91
N ARG A 490 5.17 -37.19 -3.89
CA ARG A 490 5.98 -38.38 -4.18
C ARG A 490 7.44 -38.03 -4.51
N CYS A 491 7.68 -37.04 -5.38
CA CYS A 491 9.02 -36.55 -5.72
C CYS A 491 9.76 -36.00 -4.48
N LEU A 492 9.08 -35.25 -3.63
CA LEU A 492 9.70 -34.67 -2.42
C LEU A 492 9.95 -35.72 -1.33
N LEU A 493 9.11 -36.77 -1.24
CA LEU A 493 9.35 -37.91 -0.37
C LEU A 493 10.53 -38.77 -0.87
N GLY A 494 10.67 -38.92 -2.20
CA GLY A 494 11.85 -39.49 -2.84
C GLY A 494 13.13 -38.74 -2.46
N LEU A 495 13.11 -37.41 -2.56
CA LEU A 495 14.21 -36.54 -2.16
C LEU A 495 14.58 -36.68 -0.66
N GLN A 496 13.59 -36.74 0.24
CA GLN A 496 13.81 -36.90 1.69
C GLN A 496 14.36 -38.30 2.06
N SER A 497 14.17 -39.31 1.21
CA SER A 497 14.58 -40.70 1.44
C SER A 497 15.79 -41.15 0.63
N GLY A 498 16.33 -40.30 -0.25
CA GLY A 498 17.39 -40.70 -1.21
C GLY A 498 16.90 -41.68 -2.28
N GLY A 499 15.59 -41.67 -2.55
CA GLY A 499 14.90 -42.57 -3.46
C GLY A 499 15.04 -42.22 -4.94
N VAL A 500 14.17 -42.83 -5.75
CA VAL A 500 14.06 -42.55 -7.18
C VAL A 500 13.25 -41.29 -7.44
N LEU A 501 13.52 -40.65 -8.59
CA LEU A 501 12.71 -39.56 -9.13
C LEU A 501 11.29 -40.05 -9.46
N ASP A 502 10.31 -39.18 -9.29
CA ASP A 502 8.92 -39.41 -9.72
C ASP A 502 8.72 -38.85 -11.13
N ASP A 503 8.52 -39.72 -12.13
CA ASP A 503 8.31 -39.32 -13.53
C ASP A 503 7.02 -38.50 -13.74
N CYS A 504 6.09 -38.54 -12.78
CA CYS A 504 4.90 -37.68 -12.75
C CYS A 504 5.19 -36.25 -12.28
N CYS A 505 6.38 -35.95 -11.75
CA CYS A 505 6.74 -34.60 -11.32
C CYS A 505 6.91 -33.67 -12.54
N PRO A 506 6.21 -32.52 -12.61
CA PRO A 506 6.29 -31.62 -13.76
C PRO A 506 7.70 -31.02 -13.97
N ASN A 507 8.54 -31.05 -12.92
CA ASN A 507 9.90 -30.55 -12.95
C ASN A 507 10.96 -31.67 -13.05
N VAL A 508 10.56 -32.95 -13.23
CA VAL A 508 11.48 -34.11 -13.19
C VAL A 508 12.69 -33.97 -14.12
N MET A 509 12.50 -33.37 -15.30
CA MET A 509 13.56 -33.13 -16.28
C MET A 509 14.59 -32.09 -15.84
N LEU A 510 14.26 -31.21 -14.88
CA LEU A 510 15.19 -30.25 -14.27
C LEU A 510 15.95 -30.87 -13.09
N HIS A 511 15.39 -31.91 -12.47
CA HIS A 511 16.05 -32.64 -11.37
C HIS A 511 17.15 -33.59 -11.87
N ARG A 512 17.07 -34.01 -13.14
CA ARG A 512 18.05 -34.87 -13.83
C ARG A 512 19.27 -34.07 -14.29
N ARG A 513 20.50 -34.52 -13.97
CA ARG A 513 21.74 -33.96 -14.57
C ARG A 513 22.04 -34.61 -15.92
N THR A 514 21.74 -35.90 -16.05
CA THR A 514 21.79 -36.69 -17.29
C THR A 514 20.44 -37.35 -17.55
N LYS A 515 20.15 -37.70 -18.81
CA LYS A 515 18.84 -38.30 -19.17
C LYS A 515 18.55 -39.62 -18.45
N ASP A 516 19.59 -40.35 -18.06
CA ASP A 516 19.52 -41.67 -17.45
C ASP A 516 19.54 -41.63 -15.91
N ASP A 517 19.58 -40.43 -15.31
CA ASP A 517 19.49 -40.28 -13.85
C ASP A 517 18.08 -40.66 -13.37
N LEU A 518 18.01 -41.75 -12.60
CA LEU A 518 16.79 -42.24 -11.95
C LEU A 518 16.65 -41.81 -10.48
N ARG A 519 17.64 -41.11 -9.91
CA ARG A 519 17.66 -40.67 -8.50
C ARG A 519 17.90 -39.17 -8.38
N HIS A 520 17.52 -38.63 -7.23
CA HIS A 520 17.81 -37.23 -6.89
C HIS A 520 19.33 -37.01 -6.79
N PRO A 521 19.91 -35.98 -7.44
CA PRO A 521 21.34 -35.68 -7.38
C PRO A 521 21.78 -34.95 -6.09
N ILE A 522 20.80 -34.52 -5.28
CA ILE A 522 20.99 -33.77 -4.02
C ILE A 522 20.06 -34.36 -2.95
N THR A 523 20.33 -34.09 -1.67
CA THR A 523 19.44 -34.43 -0.55
C THR A 523 18.44 -33.31 -0.26
N SER A 524 17.45 -33.57 0.61
CA SER A 524 16.55 -32.52 1.12
C SER A 524 17.28 -31.44 1.92
N GLY A 525 18.40 -31.78 2.58
CA GLY A 525 19.23 -30.82 3.30
C GLY A 525 19.98 -29.88 2.36
N ASP A 526 20.55 -30.42 1.29
CA ASP A 526 21.21 -29.65 0.24
C ASP A 526 20.22 -28.71 -0.45
N LEU A 527 19.00 -29.16 -0.73
CA LEU A 527 17.95 -28.31 -1.30
C LEU A 527 17.63 -27.10 -0.39
N LEU A 528 17.54 -27.29 0.93
CA LEU A 528 17.35 -26.17 1.87
C LEU A 528 18.56 -25.23 1.89
N GLY A 529 19.79 -25.77 1.84
CA GLY A 529 21.01 -24.97 1.76
C GLY A 529 21.05 -24.10 0.50
N LEU A 530 20.72 -24.68 -0.65
CA LEU A 530 20.63 -23.97 -1.94
C LEU A 530 19.52 -22.92 -1.93
N LEU A 531 18.32 -23.26 -1.44
CA LEU A 531 17.22 -22.29 -1.32
C LEU A 531 17.58 -21.14 -0.38
N LYS A 532 18.20 -21.42 0.77
CA LYS A 532 18.66 -20.39 1.71
C LYS A 532 19.69 -19.47 1.06
N ALA A 533 20.75 -20.03 0.47
CA ALA A 533 21.80 -19.25 -0.19
C ALA A 533 21.22 -18.39 -1.33
N GLN A 534 20.31 -18.93 -2.13
CA GLN A 534 19.65 -18.23 -3.24
C GLN A 534 18.81 -17.03 -2.76
N LEU A 535 18.12 -17.16 -1.62
CA LEU A 535 17.27 -16.11 -1.04
C LEU A 535 18.08 -15.07 -0.23
N ASP A 536 19.16 -15.48 0.41
CA ASP A 536 20.09 -14.55 1.08
C ASP A 536 20.87 -13.72 0.04
N GLU A 537 21.24 -14.31 -1.09
CA GLU A 537 21.82 -13.61 -2.25
C GLU A 537 20.82 -12.62 -2.85
N ASN A 538 19.60 -13.05 -3.19
CA ASN A 538 18.56 -12.18 -3.74
C ASN A 538 17.16 -12.63 -3.29
N ILE A 539 16.56 -11.85 -2.39
CA ILE A 539 15.28 -12.17 -1.74
C ILE A 539 14.06 -11.86 -2.62
N ASP A 540 14.20 -11.04 -3.67
CA ASP A 540 13.17 -10.83 -4.71
C ASP A 540 12.93 -12.07 -5.59
N ARG A 541 13.69 -13.16 -5.37
CA ARG A 541 13.47 -14.47 -6.02
C ARG A 541 12.34 -15.29 -5.39
N CYS A 542 11.87 -15.00 -4.17
CA CYS A 542 10.67 -15.64 -3.63
C CYS A 542 9.40 -14.89 -4.05
N ILE A 543 8.30 -15.63 -4.23
CA ILE A 543 7.04 -15.10 -4.76
C ILE A 543 5.95 -15.36 -3.71
N PRO A 544 5.33 -14.33 -3.09
CA PRO A 544 4.22 -14.54 -2.17
C PRO A 544 2.99 -15.10 -2.92
N LEU A 545 2.20 -15.91 -2.23
CA LEU A 545 1.01 -16.59 -2.75
C LEU A 545 -0.21 -16.25 -1.89
N GLY A 546 -1.34 -15.93 -2.53
CA GLY A 546 -2.62 -15.79 -1.85
C GLY A 546 -2.64 -14.71 -0.76
N GLY A 547 -3.52 -14.90 0.22
CA GLY A 547 -3.61 -14.05 1.40
C GLY A 547 -2.68 -14.49 2.53
N CYS A 548 -2.42 -13.57 3.48
CA CYS A 548 -1.74 -13.90 4.72
C CYS A 548 -2.71 -14.65 5.67
N GLY A 549 -2.29 -15.79 6.21
CA GLY A 549 -3.01 -16.46 7.30
C GLY A 549 -2.66 -15.84 8.66
N GLY A 550 -3.30 -16.30 9.75
CA GLY A 550 -3.08 -15.71 11.09
C GLY A 550 -1.64 -15.85 11.63
N TYR A 551 -0.89 -16.85 11.17
CA TYR A 551 0.45 -17.20 11.69
C TYR A 551 1.56 -17.26 10.64
N GLY A 552 1.24 -16.94 9.38
CA GLY A 552 2.23 -16.85 8.31
C GLY A 552 1.60 -16.62 6.93
N ALA A 553 2.43 -16.21 5.98
CA ALA A 553 2.08 -16.07 4.57
C ALA A 553 2.73 -17.19 3.74
N PRO A 554 2.05 -17.76 2.73
CA PRO A 554 2.66 -18.73 1.84
C PRO A 554 3.52 -18.07 0.77
N PHE A 555 4.68 -18.65 0.48
CA PHE A 555 5.61 -18.25 -0.56
C PHE A 555 5.92 -19.43 -1.48
N LYS A 556 5.96 -19.20 -2.78
CA LYS A 556 6.54 -20.11 -3.75
C LYS A 556 8.05 -19.95 -3.77
N LEU A 557 8.74 -21.05 -3.57
CA LEU A 557 10.21 -21.13 -3.62
C LEU A 557 10.60 -22.08 -4.75
N THR A 558 11.47 -21.65 -5.66
CA THR A 558 12.02 -22.49 -6.73
C THR A 558 13.54 -22.45 -6.66
N CYS A 559 14.18 -23.62 -6.49
CA CYS A 559 15.62 -23.79 -6.62
C CYS A 559 16.01 -23.61 -8.09
N ILE A 560 16.87 -22.63 -8.40
CA ILE A 560 17.28 -22.32 -9.77
C ILE A 560 18.11 -23.44 -10.39
N GLU A 561 19.02 -24.07 -9.63
CA GLU A 561 19.98 -25.05 -10.13
C GLU A 561 19.34 -26.40 -10.54
N TYR A 562 18.32 -26.85 -9.80
CA TYR A 562 17.68 -28.17 -10.00
C TYR A 562 16.16 -28.10 -10.28
N GLY A 563 15.57 -26.91 -10.34
CA GLY A 563 14.14 -26.73 -10.62
C GLY A 563 13.16 -27.21 -9.55
N TYR A 564 13.60 -27.62 -8.36
CA TYR A 564 12.70 -28.00 -7.27
C TYR A 564 11.83 -26.81 -6.85
N THR A 565 10.51 -26.94 -7.00
CA THR A 565 9.53 -25.90 -6.65
C THR A 565 8.65 -26.37 -5.51
N VAL A 566 8.71 -25.65 -4.39
CA VAL A 566 8.14 -26.01 -3.08
C VAL A 566 7.43 -24.79 -2.46
N ILE A 567 6.74 -24.98 -1.34
CA ILE A 567 6.10 -23.87 -0.60
C ILE A 567 6.85 -23.58 0.70
N GLY A 568 7.08 -22.30 0.99
CA GLY A 568 7.57 -21.79 2.26
C GLY A 568 6.46 -21.03 2.99
N LYS A 569 6.04 -21.47 4.18
CA LYS A 569 5.19 -20.67 5.08
C LYS A 569 6.10 -19.70 5.83
N GLY A 570 6.13 -18.45 5.39
CA GLY A 570 6.92 -17.38 5.99
C GLY A 570 6.21 -16.71 7.16
N THR A 571 6.95 -16.40 8.22
CA THR A 571 6.44 -15.74 9.42
C THR A 571 7.44 -14.72 10.00
N THR A 572 6.95 -13.88 10.91
CA THR A 572 7.74 -12.83 11.57
C THR A 572 8.48 -13.39 12.79
N SER A 573 9.57 -12.72 13.21
CA SER A 573 10.35 -13.17 14.37
C SER A 573 9.57 -13.14 15.70
N GLY A 574 8.51 -12.34 15.80
CA GLY A 574 7.62 -12.34 16.96
C GLY A 574 6.83 -13.65 17.09
N LEU A 575 6.21 -14.10 16.00
CA LEU A 575 5.46 -15.36 15.96
C LEU A 575 6.34 -16.61 15.87
N TRP A 576 7.63 -16.47 15.50
CA TRP A 576 8.52 -17.62 15.35
C TRP A 576 8.68 -18.47 16.63
N LYS A 577 8.54 -17.86 17.83
CA LYS A 577 8.50 -18.59 19.10
C LYS A 577 7.39 -19.66 19.12
N GLU A 578 6.24 -19.38 18.53
CA GLU A 578 5.09 -20.29 18.45
C GLU A 578 5.19 -21.21 17.22
N VAL A 579 5.48 -20.64 16.05
CA VAL A 579 5.50 -21.36 14.77
C VAL A 579 6.65 -22.36 14.65
N SER A 580 7.79 -22.13 15.31
CA SER A 580 8.93 -23.07 15.28
C SER A 580 8.62 -24.43 15.92
N GLY A 581 7.64 -24.49 16.84
CA GLY A 581 7.12 -25.76 17.38
C GLY A 581 6.47 -26.65 16.32
N GLU A 582 5.90 -26.07 15.25
CA GLU A 582 5.27 -26.80 14.15
C GLU A 582 6.26 -27.75 13.44
N ALA A 583 7.54 -27.35 13.34
CA ALA A 583 8.60 -28.17 12.74
C ALA A 583 8.81 -29.49 13.50
N GLN A 584 8.69 -29.48 14.82
CA GLN A 584 8.80 -30.66 15.68
C GLN A 584 7.61 -31.60 15.48
N ILE A 585 6.40 -31.04 15.31
CA ILE A 585 5.19 -31.81 15.01
C ILE A 585 5.33 -32.51 13.64
N TYR A 586 5.80 -31.84 12.59
CA TYR A 586 6.07 -32.49 11.31
C TYR A 586 7.11 -33.62 11.41
N GLN A 587 8.10 -33.48 12.30
CA GLN A 587 9.10 -34.52 12.58
C GLN A 587 8.46 -35.79 13.20
N ILE A 588 7.50 -35.62 14.13
CA ILE A 588 6.71 -36.73 14.69
C ILE A 588 5.81 -37.35 13.60
N LEU A 589 5.23 -36.52 12.73
CA LEU A 589 4.37 -36.93 11.62
C LEU A 589 5.11 -37.51 10.41
N ARG A 590 6.44 -37.74 10.48
CA ARG A 590 7.25 -38.25 9.36
C ARG A 590 6.68 -39.51 8.69
N LYS A 591 6.00 -40.39 9.43
CA LYS A 591 5.38 -41.61 8.89
C LYS A 591 4.14 -41.37 8.01
N VAL A 592 3.53 -40.19 8.07
CA VAL A 592 2.31 -39.83 7.33
C VAL A 592 2.50 -38.63 6.39
N GLN A 593 3.75 -38.16 6.25
CA GLN A 593 4.14 -37.20 5.22
C GLN A 593 3.98 -37.81 3.82
N GLY A 594 3.39 -37.07 2.89
CA GLY A 594 2.99 -37.59 1.58
C GLY A 594 1.75 -38.51 1.63
N SER A 595 0.98 -38.50 2.73
CA SER A 595 -0.32 -39.20 2.85
C SER A 595 -1.37 -38.36 3.61
N ALA A 596 -1.15 -38.05 4.89
CA ALA A 596 -2.09 -37.26 5.69
C ALA A 596 -1.67 -35.79 5.85
N VAL A 597 -0.37 -35.51 5.65
CA VAL A 597 0.23 -34.16 5.72
C VAL A 597 1.25 -33.99 4.59
N PRO A 598 1.59 -32.75 4.19
CA PRO A 598 2.64 -32.52 3.20
C PRO A 598 4.02 -33.04 3.65
N VAL A 599 4.89 -33.35 2.69
CA VAL A 599 6.30 -33.62 2.96
C VAL A 599 6.97 -32.36 3.50
N PHE A 600 7.46 -32.42 4.74
CA PHE A 600 8.18 -31.32 5.38
C PHE A 600 9.67 -31.47 5.07
N LEU A 601 10.30 -30.41 4.58
CA LEU A 601 11.71 -30.41 4.22
C LEU A 601 12.55 -29.84 5.37
N GLY A 602 12.10 -28.74 5.98
CA GLY A 602 12.76 -28.13 7.14
C GLY A 602 12.47 -26.64 7.31
N THR A 603 13.36 -25.93 7.98
CA THR A 603 13.27 -24.49 8.28
C THR A 603 14.31 -23.69 7.51
N ILE A 604 14.00 -22.46 7.11
CA ILE A 604 14.96 -21.49 6.59
C ILE A 604 14.83 -20.19 7.39
N ASP A 605 15.93 -19.75 7.99
CA ASP A 605 16.10 -18.41 8.55
C ASP A 605 16.74 -17.51 7.49
N LEU A 606 16.09 -16.40 7.14
CA LEU A 606 16.56 -15.46 6.12
C LEU A 606 17.54 -14.45 6.73
N ALA A 607 18.64 -14.16 6.02
CA ALA A 607 19.58 -13.10 6.39
C ALA A 607 18.99 -11.71 6.14
N LYS A 608 18.26 -11.57 5.02
CA LYS A 608 17.45 -10.39 4.65
C LYS A 608 16.03 -10.50 5.20
N ILE A 609 15.28 -9.40 5.18
CA ILE A 609 13.86 -9.37 5.56
C ILE A 609 13.01 -9.25 4.32
N TYR A 610 11.97 -10.08 4.19
CA TYR A 610 10.92 -9.85 3.20
C TYR A 610 9.81 -9.00 3.84
N PHE A 611 9.68 -7.75 3.41
CA PHE A 611 8.59 -6.86 3.80
C PHE A 611 7.34 -7.22 3.01
N LEU A 612 6.48 -8.07 3.57
CA LEU A 612 5.22 -8.44 2.95
C LEU A 612 4.11 -7.52 3.47
N HIS A 613 3.56 -6.69 2.56
CA HIS A 613 2.44 -5.81 2.87
C HIS A 613 1.29 -6.58 3.54
N GLY A 614 0.72 -5.98 4.60
CA GLY A 614 -0.34 -6.60 5.39
C GLY A 614 0.09 -7.78 6.26
N ALA A 615 1.32 -8.29 6.17
CA ALA A 615 1.84 -9.33 7.04
C ALA A 615 2.89 -8.77 8.02
N GLY A 616 3.93 -8.11 7.49
CA GLY A 616 5.04 -7.52 8.24
C GLY A 616 6.42 -8.04 7.81
N GLU A 617 7.39 -7.97 8.73
CA GLU A 617 8.79 -8.35 8.51
C GLU A 617 8.97 -9.89 8.58
N ILE A 618 8.86 -10.56 7.42
CA ILE A 618 9.07 -12.00 7.31
C ILE A 618 10.57 -12.33 7.38
N ARG A 619 10.94 -13.21 8.30
CA ARG A 619 12.33 -13.62 8.57
C ARG A 619 12.56 -15.13 8.63
N HIS A 620 11.52 -15.91 8.89
CA HIS A 620 11.62 -17.35 9.11
C HIS A 620 10.62 -18.07 8.21
N MET A 621 10.98 -19.21 7.63
CA MET A 621 10.13 -19.98 6.73
C MET A 621 10.11 -21.47 7.10
N LEU A 622 8.92 -22.06 7.16
CA LEU A 622 8.72 -23.52 7.17
C LEU A 622 8.58 -24.01 5.72
N VAL A 623 9.49 -24.87 5.25
CA VAL A 623 9.56 -25.32 3.86
C VAL A 623 8.99 -26.73 3.73
N MET A 624 8.03 -26.91 2.83
CA MET A 624 7.29 -28.15 2.62
C MET A 624 6.78 -28.30 1.18
N GLY A 625 6.27 -29.48 0.84
CA GLY A 625 5.60 -29.74 -0.44
C GLY A 625 4.25 -29.03 -0.57
N TRP A 626 3.82 -28.76 -1.79
CA TRP A 626 2.53 -28.12 -2.07
C TRP A 626 1.35 -29.00 -1.64
N GLY A 627 0.56 -28.52 -0.66
CA GLY A 627 -0.51 -29.30 -0.05
C GLY A 627 -1.77 -29.48 -0.92
N GLY A 628 -1.90 -28.73 -2.02
CA GLY A 628 -3.10 -28.75 -2.88
C GLY A 628 -4.02 -27.55 -2.67
N GLN A 629 -5.24 -27.62 -3.21
CA GLN A 629 -6.20 -26.51 -3.16
C GLN A 629 -6.96 -26.48 -1.83
N SER A 630 -7.32 -25.30 -1.33
CA SER A 630 -8.10 -25.20 -0.09
C SER A 630 -9.46 -25.87 -0.22
N THR A 631 -9.82 -26.73 0.74
CA THR A 631 -11.14 -27.37 0.75
C THR A 631 -12.25 -26.43 1.19
N ALA A 632 -11.97 -25.20 1.66
CA ALA A 632 -12.97 -24.26 2.15
C ALA A 632 -14.04 -23.91 1.10
N SER A 633 -13.64 -23.72 -0.16
CA SER A 633 -14.50 -23.40 -1.30
C SER A 633 -15.18 -24.61 -1.96
N MET A 634 -14.77 -25.84 -1.63
CA MET A 634 -15.30 -27.06 -2.22
C MET A 634 -16.66 -27.45 -1.62
N GLU A 635 -17.49 -28.21 -2.35
CA GLU A 635 -18.67 -28.84 -1.75
C GLU A 635 -18.23 -29.97 -0.80
N LEU A 636 -18.86 -30.06 0.37
CA LEU A 636 -18.52 -31.01 1.43
C LEU A 636 -19.11 -32.41 1.15
N ALA A 637 -18.78 -32.98 0.00
CA ALA A 637 -19.28 -34.28 -0.46
C ALA A 637 -18.89 -35.45 0.48
N PRO A 638 -19.65 -36.57 0.47
CA PRO A 638 -19.38 -37.71 1.37
C PRO A 638 -17.98 -38.30 1.23
N TRP A 639 -17.42 -38.34 0.01
CA TRP A 639 -16.07 -38.84 -0.27
C TRP A 639 -14.99 -37.94 0.37
N LEU A 640 -15.13 -36.62 0.26
CA LEU A 640 -14.18 -35.66 0.85
C LEU A 640 -14.20 -35.76 2.39
N ARG A 641 -15.38 -35.92 2.99
CA ARG A 641 -15.51 -36.20 4.44
C ARG A 641 -14.84 -37.52 4.84
N HIS A 642 -14.86 -38.54 4.00
CA HIS A 642 -14.18 -39.81 4.28
C HIS A 642 -12.66 -39.61 4.32
N GLU A 643 -12.09 -38.94 3.32
CA GLU A 643 -10.65 -38.71 3.25
C GLU A 643 -10.14 -37.80 4.37
N ILE A 644 -10.85 -36.72 4.71
CA ILE A 644 -10.53 -35.87 5.87
C ILE A 644 -10.50 -36.69 7.18
N ARG A 645 -11.51 -37.56 7.38
CA ARG A 645 -11.56 -38.45 8.56
C ARG A 645 -10.46 -39.51 8.54
N LYS A 646 -9.97 -39.92 7.38
CA LYS A 646 -8.88 -40.90 7.24
C LYS A 646 -7.54 -40.25 7.59
N SER A 647 -7.23 -39.06 7.05
CA SER A 647 -6.03 -38.28 7.43
C SER A 647 -6.00 -37.89 8.91
N ASN A 648 -7.12 -37.40 9.46
CA ASN A 648 -7.21 -37.06 10.88
C ASN A 648 -7.03 -38.28 11.80
N ARG A 649 -7.49 -39.48 11.38
CA ARG A 649 -7.23 -40.73 12.13
C ARG A 649 -5.74 -41.11 12.10
N GLU A 650 -5.07 -40.98 10.95
CA GLU A 650 -3.64 -41.26 10.81
C GLU A 650 -2.78 -40.33 11.69
N ILE A 651 -3.10 -39.03 11.74
CA ILE A 651 -2.45 -38.06 12.64
C ILE A 651 -2.69 -38.40 14.11
N LYS A 652 -3.96 -38.68 14.49
CA LYS A 652 -4.32 -39.03 15.88
C LYS A 652 -3.69 -40.35 16.34
N ALA A 653 -3.44 -41.29 15.44
CA ALA A 653 -2.74 -42.54 15.74
C ALA A 653 -1.26 -42.31 16.13
N LEU A 654 -0.66 -41.19 15.70
CA LEU A 654 0.67 -40.75 16.12
C LEU A 654 0.65 -39.89 17.40
N GLY A 655 -0.50 -39.78 18.07
CA GLY A 655 -0.63 -39.09 19.36
C GLY A 655 -0.81 -37.57 19.26
N ILE A 656 -1.01 -37.01 18.06
CA ILE A 656 -1.19 -35.57 17.86
C ILE A 656 -2.67 -35.20 17.78
N ILE A 657 -3.04 -34.11 18.45
CA ILE A 657 -4.35 -33.47 18.36
C ILE A 657 -4.11 -32.07 17.78
N HIS A 658 -4.85 -31.70 16.73
CA HIS A 658 -4.57 -30.47 15.97
C HIS A 658 -5.06 -29.19 16.67
N ASP A 659 -6.12 -29.30 17.46
CA ASP A 659 -6.83 -28.24 18.20
C ASP A 659 -7.32 -27.01 17.39
N ASP A 660 -7.01 -26.93 16.09
CA ASP A 660 -7.48 -25.91 15.14
C ASP A 660 -7.75 -26.47 13.74
N LEU A 661 -8.53 -27.57 13.66
CA LEU A 661 -8.86 -28.23 12.40
C LEU A 661 -10.05 -27.54 11.70
N SER A 662 -9.79 -26.36 11.15
CA SER A 662 -10.71 -25.62 10.27
C SER A 662 -10.73 -26.21 8.85
N ARG A 663 -11.62 -25.72 7.96
CA ARG A 663 -11.60 -26.10 6.53
C ARG A 663 -10.44 -25.45 5.77
N ASP A 664 -9.97 -24.31 6.24
CA ASP A 664 -8.85 -23.57 5.64
C ASP A 664 -7.51 -24.30 5.86
N ASN A 665 -7.41 -25.04 6.98
CA ASN A 665 -6.27 -25.89 7.34
C ASN A 665 -6.31 -27.30 6.69
N ILE A 666 -7.23 -27.52 5.75
CA ILE A 666 -7.40 -28.77 5.02
C ILE A 666 -7.31 -28.49 3.52
N LEU A 667 -6.31 -29.09 2.87
CA LEU A 667 -6.04 -28.96 1.45
C LEU A 667 -6.36 -30.27 0.71
N TRP A 668 -6.94 -30.18 -0.48
CA TRP A 668 -7.15 -31.31 -1.38
C TRP A 668 -5.98 -31.44 -2.35
N ASN A 669 -5.23 -32.54 -2.22
CA ASN A 669 -4.14 -32.88 -3.11
C ASN A 669 -4.62 -33.89 -4.17
N GLU A 670 -4.65 -33.45 -5.43
CA GLU A 670 -5.14 -34.26 -6.55
C GLU A 670 -4.20 -35.42 -6.92
N GLU A 671 -2.88 -35.22 -6.82
CA GLU A 671 -1.84 -36.24 -7.07
C GLU A 671 -2.03 -37.49 -6.19
N LEU A 672 -2.29 -37.28 -4.90
CA LEU A 672 -2.48 -38.34 -3.92
C LEU A 672 -3.96 -38.79 -3.83
N GLY A 673 -4.89 -38.08 -4.46
CA GLY A 673 -6.34 -38.26 -4.29
C GLY A 673 -6.76 -38.11 -2.83
N ARG A 674 -6.22 -37.12 -2.11
CA ARG A 674 -6.16 -37.14 -0.65
C ARG A 674 -6.27 -35.76 0.01
N ALA A 675 -6.95 -35.71 1.15
CA ALA A 675 -6.99 -34.52 2.01
C ALA A 675 -5.72 -34.44 2.88
N LEU A 676 -4.89 -33.41 2.66
CA LEU A 676 -3.72 -33.09 3.47
C LEU A 676 -4.09 -32.04 4.52
N ILE A 677 -3.65 -32.26 5.76
CA ILE A 677 -3.86 -31.34 6.89
C ILE A 677 -2.56 -30.56 7.12
N ILE A 678 -2.69 -29.26 7.39
CA ILE A 678 -1.59 -28.31 7.58
C ILE A 678 -1.84 -27.41 8.80
N ASP A 679 -0.83 -26.63 9.17
CA ASP A 679 -0.91 -25.56 10.17
C ASP A 679 -0.98 -26.05 11.63
N PHE A 680 -0.03 -26.91 12.01
CA PHE A 680 0.01 -27.58 13.31
C PHE A 680 0.48 -26.70 14.49
N HIS A 681 0.59 -25.37 14.33
CA HIS A 681 1.16 -24.46 15.33
C HIS A 681 0.40 -24.45 16.69
N ARG A 682 -0.88 -24.85 16.71
CA ARG A 682 -1.70 -25.01 17.93
C ARG A 682 -1.85 -26.46 18.41
N SER A 683 -1.15 -27.40 17.80
CA SER A 683 -1.34 -28.83 18.07
C SER A 683 -0.76 -29.26 19.41
N THR A 684 -1.50 -30.12 20.13
CA THR A 684 -1.05 -30.73 21.37
C THR A 684 -0.66 -32.21 21.21
N LEU A 685 0.31 -32.65 22.00
CA LEU A 685 0.64 -34.06 22.14
C LEU A 685 -0.24 -34.70 23.21
N LYS A 686 -0.94 -35.77 22.84
CA LYS A 686 -1.72 -36.58 23.77
C LYS A 686 -0.77 -37.29 24.73
N CYS A 687 -0.66 -36.75 25.94
CA CYS A 687 0.09 -37.36 27.02
C CYS A 687 -0.47 -38.77 27.29
N LEU A 688 0.30 -39.80 26.94
CA LEU A 688 0.03 -41.17 27.37
C LEU A 688 0.21 -41.20 28.90
N PRO A 689 -0.77 -41.67 29.68
CA PRO A 689 -0.60 -41.80 31.11
C PRO A 689 0.64 -42.63 31.39
N THR A 690 1.60 -42.04 32.12
CA THR A 690 2.82 -42.74 32.53
C THR A 690 2.39 -44.04 33.19
N LEU A 691 2.78 -45.17 32.61
CA LEU A 691 2.63 -46.47 33.25
C LEU A 691 3.23 -46.33 34.65
N GLN A 692 2.37 -46.32 35.67
CA GLN A 692 2.83 -46.42 37.05
C GLN A 692 3.58 -47.73 37.14
N ARG A 693 4.91 -47.66 37.07
CA ARG A 693 5.79 -48.74 37.49
C ARG A 693 5.47 -48.96 38.95
N SER A 694 4.58 -49.92 39.21
CA SER A 694 4.22 -50.37 40.53
C SER A 694 5.49 -50.90 41.19
N VAL A 695 6.20 -50.04 41.91
CA VAL A 695 7.31 -50.42 42.77
C VAL A 695 6.68 -51.25 43.88
N LYS A 696 6.58 -52.56 43.65
CA LYS A 696 6.28 -53.53 44.70
C LYS A 696 7.41 -53.40 45.72
N ARG A 697 7.16 -52.65 46.80
CA ARG A 697 7.97 -52.69 48.02
C ARG A 697 8.08 -54.15 48.42
N ARG A 698 9.27 -54.74 48.26
CA ARG A 698 9.60 -55.97 48.98
C ARG A 698 9.74 -55.58 50.43
N LEU A 699 8.85 -56.08 51.28
CA LEU A 699 9.05 -56.11 52.72
C LEU A 699 10.26 -57.01 52.99
N PHE A 700 11.28 -56.47 53.64
CA PHE A 700 12.22 -57.23 54.43
C PHE A 700 11.93 -56.94 55.91
N PRO A 701 12.00 -57.94 56.80
CA PRO A 701 11.65 -57.76 58.20
C PRO A 701 12.72 -56.98 58.98
N GLU A 702 12.31 -56.44 60.12
CA GLU A 702 13.15 -55.69 61.06
C GLU A 702 14.28 -56.56 61.63
N ALA A 703 15.43 -55.92 61.86
CA ALA A 703 16.52 -56.46 62.68
C ALA A 703 16.95 -55.37 63.68
N GLU A 704 17.38 -55.82 64.86
CA GLU A 704 17.26 -55.07 66.11
C GLU A 704 18.28 -53.94 66.33
N ASP A 705 17.89 -53.05 67.23
CA ASP A 705 18.63 -51.92 67.81
C ASP A 705 19.84 -52.39 68.65
N PRO A 706 20.96 -51.62 68.66
CA PRO A 706 21.72 -51.52 69.90
C PRO A 706 22.08 -50.07 70.30
N LYS A 707 21.33 -49.57 71.29
CA LYS A 707 21.83 -48.96 72.54
C LYS A 707 23.08 -48.06 72.44
N ARG A 708 22.87 -46.75 72.55
CA ARG A 708 23.89 -45.84 73.12
C ARG A 708 23.95 -45.96 74.64
N LEU A 709 25.11 -46.35 75.17
CA LEU A 709 25.49 -46.10 76.56
C LEU A 709 26.15 -44.72 76.69
N ARG A 710 25.85 -44.01 77.78
CA ARG A 710 26.71 -42.92 78.29
C ARG A 710 27.90 -43.54 79.02
N VAL A 711 29.04 -42.83 79.06
CA VAL A 711 29.72 -42.34 80.29
C VAL A 711 31.06 -41.70 79.90
N THR A 712 31.44 -40.64 80.63
CA THR A 712 32.68 -39.82 80.57
C THR A 712 33.03 -39.20 79.22
#